data_AF-A0A938BIT1-F1
#
_entry.id   AF-A0A938BIT1-F1
#
_cell.length_a   1.000
_cell.length_b   1.000
_cell.length_c   1.000
_cell.angle_alpha   90.00
_cell.angle_beta   90.00
_cell.angle_gamma   90.00
#
_symmetry.space_group_name_H-M   'P 1'
#
loop_
_entity.id
_entity.type
_entity.pdbx_description
1 polymer ?
#
loop_
_entity_poly.entity_id
_entity_poly.type
_entity_poly.pdbx_seq_one_letter_code
_entity_poly.pdbx_strand_id
1 'polypeptide(L)'
;MDTATSSSHSSPVFTEKREDNASVSSNGRPRGLAAGMTARTIVLGLVLSVLMSLWVVHASFVAHSSFLSFSHLPVAALFPFMFVVFVVNGPLKRYLPGQAFSPEEQLVLFFILFTASALPAWAFSTYWVAIPSVPAYYANSENRWVELFFSFLPDWLIVPNRQNAVQGFYGGLASGESIPWNVWVLPLGWWGTFFLALAIASMSLMVILRKQWVERERLTFPLVKVPMILVEQGDPASPLPRVAHNRLFWYGFIFSFGIICWNILGYWDLVPPFLQGGNARTPLILAQAFPVIQFKVNFPVIAICFFTELNILFSIWFFFLIATLQAGIMNTIGVPKTGEIVLAQHLGGFFMYTLFGLWMARHHLKDVFLKAIGKNDTIDDSQEFFSYRMAVGGVLFGLLYMVFFLKSAGMSWDILAVLLTTCMLLYIGVTRVVAEAGLINLDLPYNAHDFTVFSYGSANVSKLDLTLLTLSQTFCRNWRTLGMNAMAHLARVGDEIGVARKGMLPVMILALAAAGVTSVVYTLYLGYHSPGADQFTGEFGNARTGWSTLATWINNQTQLTGGEYTGLLAGVLIGWLLILCYHSFSWWPLHPIGWAVAQTWGITMIVTSIFIVWLIKAILLSFGGTSMYRKAQPFFIGLLVGYVFGVALSYGVDVIWFPNSGHVVETW
;
A
#
# COMPACT_ATOMS: atom_id res chain seq x y z
N MET A 1 40.35 48.48 65.71
CA MET A 1 38.96 48.42 65.24
C MET A 1 38.75 47.02 64.69
N ASP A 2 38.05 46.21 65.49
CA ASP A 2 37.02 45.19 65.14
C ASP A 2 37.45 43.97 64.29
N THR A 3 37.58 42.77 64.91
CA THR A 3 36.59 41.62 65.00
C THR A 3 36.30 40.96 63.64
N ALA A 4 35.95 39.67 63.44
CA ALA A 4 36.01 38.39 64.14
C ALA A 4 35.50 37.30 63.14
N THR A 5 36.01 36.06 63.25
CA THR A 5 35.30 34.74 63.09
C THR A 5 34.47 34.29 61.85
N SER A 6 34.62 32.97 61.57
CA SER A 6 33.64 31.98 61.01
C SER A 6 33.56 31.85 59.47
N SER A 7 33.28 30.69 58.84
CA SER A 7 33.17 29.27 59.23
C SER A 7 33.06 28.40 57.95
N SER A 8 33.41 27.12 58.10
CA SER A 8 33.24 25.96 57.21
C SER A 8 31.90 25.80 56.48
N HIS A 9 31.90 25.11 55.32
CA HIS A 9 31.08 23.91 55.10
C HIS A 9 31.52 23.08 53.88
N SER A 10 31.91 21.83 54.15
CA SER A 10 31.98 20.69 53.24
C SER A 10 30.67 19.89 53.28
N SER A 11 30.20 19.36 52.13
CA SER A 11 29.40 18.11 51.91
C SER A 11 28.72 18.15 50.51
N PRO A 12 28.22 17.04 49.92
CA PRO A 12 28.99 15.93 49.34
C PRO A 12 28.58 15.63 47.88
N VAL A 13 29.46 14.93 47.16
CA VAL A 13 29.16 14.31 45.86
C VAL A 13 28.17 13.16 46.10
N PHE A 14 26.98 13.24 45.49
CA PHE A 14 26.05 12.12 45.39
C PHE A 14 26.62 11.07 44.41
N THR A 15 27.38 10.12 44.95
CA THR A 15 27.61 8.82 44.29
C THR A 15 26.41 7.93 44.59
N GLU A 16 25.47 7.87 43.65
CA GLU A 16 24.41 6.87 43.71
C GLU A 16 25.01 5.50 43.40
N LYS A 17 25.03 4.64 44.44
CA LYS A 17 25.38 3.23 44.37
C LYS A 17 24.52 2.56 43.29
N ARG A 18 25.14 2.12 42.20
CA ARG A 18 24.63 0.98 41.42
C ARG A 18 24.77 -0.25 42.30
N GLU A 19 23.67 -0.65 42.93
CA GLU A 19 23.56 -1.99 43.50
C GLU A 19 23.52 -3.00 42.34
N ASP A 20 24.57 -3.80 42.29
CA ASP A 20 24.62 -5.07 41.57
C ASP A 20 23.53 -5.99 42.11
N ASN A 21 22.47 -6.20 41.33
CA ASN A 21 21.65 -7.39 41.43
C ASN A 21 22.04 -8.37 40.34
N ALA A 22 22.62 -9.47 40.80
CA ALA A 22 23.15 -10.57 40.03
C ALA A 22 22.06 -11.34 39.24
N SER A 23 22.54 -11.99 38.17
CA SER A 23 21.90 -13.07 37.40
C SER A 23 20.79 -12.70 36.40
N VAL A 24 21.12 -11.83 35.44
CA VAL A 24 20.53 -11.95 34.10
C VAL A 24 21.23 -13.11 33.39
N SER A 25 20.47 -14.13 33.04
CA SER A 25 20.90 -15.28 32.25
C SER A 25 21.75 -14.86 31.04
N SER A 26 22.95 -15.41 30.97
CA SER A 26 23.95 -15.17 29.92
C SER A 26 23.65 -15.87 28.59
N ASN A 27 22.38 -16.10 28.24
CA ASN A 27 21.99 -16.70 26.96
C ASN A 27 20.81 -15.94 26.34
N GLY A 28 21.12 -15.03 25.41
CA GLY A 28 20.10 -14.37 24.62
C GLY A 28 20.59 -13.10 23.93
N ARG A 29 21.60 -13.19 23.06
CA ARG A 29 21.65 -12.20 21.98
C ARG A 29 20.30 -12.26 21.27
N PRO A 30 19.59 -11.14 21.03
CA PRO A 30 18.38 -11.17 20.22
C PRO A 30 18.73 -11.88 18.92
N ARG A 31 18.01 -12.97 18.64
CA ARG A 31 18.16 -13.68 17.37
C ARG A 31 17.62 -12.71 16.33
N GLY A 32 18.52 -12.12 15.54
CA GLY A 32 18.10 -11.19 14.49
C GLY A 32 17.13 -11.86 13.51
N LEU A 33 16.44 -11.08 12.70
CA LEU A 33 15.44 -11.55 11.72
C LEU A 33 15.98 -12.69 10.81
N ALA A 34 17.29 -12.71 10.59
CA ALA A 34 18.04 -13.81 9.99
C ALA A 34 17.73 -15.21 10.53
N ALA A 35 17.44 -15.33 11.83
CA ALA A 35 17.09 -16.58 12.48
C ALA A 35 15.71 -17.10 12.08
N GLY A 36 14.82 -16.19 11.62
CA GLY A 36 13.50 -16.52 11.11
C GLY A 36 13.48 -17.10 9.70
N MET A 37 14.59 -17.00 8.97
CA MET A 37 14.72 -17.47 7.58
C MET A 37 14.99 -18.97 7.50
N THR A 38 14.07 -19.77 8.04
CA THR A 38 14.14 -21.23 7.96
C THR A 38 13.46 -21.74 6.69
N ALA A 39 13.92 -22.88 6.16
CA ALA A 39 13.33 -23.48 4.97
C ALA A 39 11.81 -23.74 5.14
N ARG A 40 11.39 -24.17 6.33
CA ARG A 40 9.97 -24.37 6.67
C ARG A 40 9.15 -23.09 6.55
N THR A 41 9.67 -21.96 7.01
CA THR A 41 8.99 -20.65 6.95
C THR A 41 8.89 -20.16 5.53
N ILE A 42 9.96 -20.29 4.74
CA ILE A 42 9.97 -19.90 3.33
C ILE A 42 8.98 -20.74 2.53
N VAL A 43 9.03 -22.07 2.68
CA VAL A 43 8.11 -22.99 1.98
C VAL A 43 6.66 -22.71 2.38
N LEU A 44 6.36 -22.58 3.68
CA LEU A 44 5.02 -22.25 4.14
C LEU A 44 4.55 -20.90 3.61
N GLY A 45 5.41 -19.87 3.63
CA GLY A 45 5.10 -18.55 3.11
C GLY A 45 4.80 -18.55 1.61
N LEU A 46 5.56 -19.30 0.82
CA LEU A 46 5.31 -19.45 -0.62
C LEU A 46 4.01 -20.20 -0.90
N VAL A 47 3.75 -21.31 -0.20
CA VAL A 47 2.50 -22.06 -0.32
C VAL A 47 1.30 -21.17 0.04
N LEU A 48 1.37 -20.46 1.17
CA LEU A 48 0.30 -19.54 1.56
C LEU A 48 0.17 -18.34 0.61
N SER A 49 1.25 -17.90 -0.04
CA SER A 49 1.19 -16.86 -1.08
C SER A 49 0.42 -17.32 -2.33
N VAL A 50 0.60 -18.57 -2.74
CA VAL A 50 -0.17 -19.20 -3.83
C VAL A 50 -1.64 -19.32 -3.44
N LEU A 51 -1.93 -19.89 -2.26
CA LEU A 51 -3.30 -20.05 -1.76
C LEU A 51 -4.01 -18.71 -1.59
N MET A 52 -3.33 -17.70 -1.05
CA MET A 52 -3.83 -16.34 -0.93
C MET A 52 -4.11 -15.73 -2.31
N SER A 53 -3.26 -15.95 -3.30
CA SER A 53 -3.47 -15.42 -4.66
C SER A 53 -4.71 -16.03 -5.31
N LEU A 54 -4.91 -17.34 -5.16
CA LEU A 54 -6.13 -18.03 -5.59
C LEU A 54 -7.36 -17.47 -4.86
N TRP A 55 -7.26 -17.32 -3.54
CA TRP A 55 -8.34 -16.78 -2.71
C TRP A 55 -8.76 -15.38 -3.15
N VAL A 56 -7.82 -14.45 -3.30
CA VAL A 56 -8.12 -13.05 -3.66
C VAL A 56 -8.73 -12.94 -5.06
N VAL A 57 -8.21 -13.69 -6.04
CA VAL A 57 -8.75 -13.70 -7.40
C VAL A 57 -10.15 -14.32 -7.42
N HIS A 58 -10.37 -15.44 -6.72
CA HIS A 58 -11.68 -16.07 -6.61
C HIS A 58 -12.70 -15.15 -5.91
N ALA A 59 -12.29 -14.52 -4.81
CA ALA A 59 -13.11 -13.57 -4.06
C ALA A 59 -13.58 -12.41 -4.92
N SER A 60 -12.73 -11.94 -5.83
CA SER A 60 -13.00 -10.80 -6.71
C SER A 60 -13.91 -11.16 -7.89
N PHE A 61 -13.62 -12.27 -8.57
CA PHE A 61 -14.22 -12.58 -9.87
C PHE A 61 -15.29 -13.67 -9.87
N VAL A 62 -15.33 -14.52 -8.83
CA VAL A 62 -16.33 -15.58 -8.73
C VAL A 62 -17.26 -15.29 -7.57
N ALA A 63 -16.74 -15.09 -6.37
CA ALA A 63 -17.60 -14.83 -5.22
C ALA A 63 -18.23 -13.41 -5.25
N HIS A 64 -17.66 -12.47 -6.02
CA HIS A 64 -18.05 -11.05 -6.03
C HIS A 64 -18.15 -10.45 -4.61
N SER A 65 -17.22 -10.88 -3.75
CA SER A 65 -17.21 -10.59 -2.32
C SER A 65 -16.26 -9.42 -2.01
N SER A 66 -15.59 -9.47 -0.87
CA SER A 66 -14.72 -8.42 -0.33
C SER A 66 -13.44 -8.14 -1.15
N PHE A 67 -12.99 -6.87 -1.19
CA PHE A 67 -11.74 -6.45 -1.84
C PHE A 67 -10.51 -6.68 -0.94
N LEU A 68 -10.09 -7.93 -0.84
CA LEU A 68 -9.11 -8.39 0.17
C LEU A 68 -7.69 -7.83 0.03
N SER A 69 -7.30 -7.29 -1.14
CA SER A 69 -5.96 -6.81 -1.45
C SER A 69 -5.86 -5.29 -1.65
N PHE A 70 -6.91 -4.53 -1.34
CA PHE A 70 -6.97 -3.11 -1.67
C PHE A 70 -6.02 -2.25 -0.82
N SER A 71 -6.01 -2.45 0.49
CA SER A 71 -5.27 -1.64 1.44
C SER A 71 -3.75 -1.93 1.50
N HIS A 72 -2.98 -0.98 2.01
CA HIS A 72 -1.53 -1.09 2.29
C HIS A 72 -1.20 -2.04 3.43
N LEU A 73 -2.18 -2.53 4.18
CA LEU A 73 -2.04 -3.66 5.11
C LEU A 73 -3.21 -4.63 4.88
N PRO A 74 -3.20 -5.39 3.77
CA PRO A 74 -4.38 -6.06 3.27
C PRO A 74 -4.79 -7.23 4.16
N VAL A 75 -6.10 -7.46 4.26
CA VAL A 75 -6.70 -8.65 4.88
C VAL A 75 -6.13 -9.92 4.26
N ALA A 76 -5.84 -9.92 2.95
CA ALA A 76 -5.19 -11.02 2.25
C ALA A 76 -3.85 -11.47 2.89
N ALA A 77 -3.04 -10.53 3.40
CA ALA A 77 -1.80 -10.86 4.09
C ALA A 77 -2.02 -11.11 5.59
N LEU A 78 -2.91 -10.33 6.23
CA LEU A 78 -3.17 -10.42 7.66
C LEU A 78 -3.85 -11.74 8.04
N PHE A 79 -4.84 -12.21 7.27
CA PHE A 79 -5.60 -13.40 7.64
C PHE A 79 -4.73 -14.67 7.68
N PRO A 80 -3.97 -15.06 6.64
CA PRO A 80 -3.12 -16.25 6.71
C PRO A 80 -2.05 -16.14 7.80
N PHE A 81 -1.49 -14.95 8.01
CA PHE A 81 -0.55 -14.69 9.10
C PHE A 81 -1.21 -14.89 10.48
N MET A 82 -2.34 -14.23 10.74
CA MET A 82 -3.08 -14.35 12.01
C MET A 82 -3.60 -15.77 12.23
N PHE A 83 -4.02 -16.48 11.18
CA PHE A 83 -4.38 -17.89 11.25
C PHE A 83 -3.20 -18.73 11.74
N VAL A 84 -2.00 -18.52 11.19
CA VAL A 84 -0.79 -19.20 11.67
C VAL A 84 -0.48 -18.83 13.12
N VAL A 85 -0.61 -17.55 13.51
CA VAL A 85 -0.33 -17.09 14.88
C VAL A 85 -1.31 -17.68 15.90
N PHE A 86 -2.61 -17.56 15.68
CA PHE A 86 -3.65 -17.88 16.66
C PHE A 86 -4.14 -19.33 16.58
N VAL A 87 -4.20 -19.92 15.38
CA VAL A 87 -4.82 -21.24 15.16
C VAL A 87 -3.77 -22.34 15.03
N VAL A 88 -2.65 -22.08 14.36
CA VAL A 88 -1.62 -23.11 14.12
C VAL A 88 -0.57 -23.12 15.24
N ASN A 89 0.02 -21.96 15.56
CA ASN A 89 1.18 -21.92 16.45
C ASN A 89 0.82 -22.19 17.92
N GLY A 90 -0.40 -21.85 18.35
CA GLY A 90 -0.86 -22.12 19.72
C GLY A 90 -0.88 -23.62 20.06
N PRO A 91 -1.56 -24.47 19.27
CA PRO A 91 -1.48 -25.92 19.40
C PRO A 91 -0.05 -26.47 19.28
N LEU A 92 0.77 -25.94 18.36
CA LEU A 92 2.17 -26.36 18.26
C LEU A 92 2.95 -26.09 19.55
N LYS A 93 2.80 -24.91 20.16
CA LYS A 93 3.43 -24.62 21.47
C LYS A 93 2.98 -25.57 22.57
N ARG A 94 1.70 -25.98 22.55
CA ARG A 94 1.12 -26.84 23.59
C ARG A 94 1.49 -28.31 23.44
N TYR A 95 1.46 -28.84 22.21
CA TYR A 95 1.58 -30.27 21.95
C TYR A 95 2.91 -30.68 21.29
N LEU A 96 3.54 -29.79 20.53
CA LEU A 96 4.77 -30.04 19.78
C LEU A 96 5.74 -28.84 19.88
N PRO A 97 6.20 -28.46 21.10
CA PRO A 97 6.92 -27.20 21.31
C PRO A 97 8.20 -27.06 20.48
N GLY A 98 8.85 -28.16 20.11
CA GLY A 98 10.01 -28.16 19.22
C GLY A 98 9.68 -27.78 17.76
N GLN A 99 8.41 -27.84 17.35
CA GLN A 99 7.94 -27.44 16.02
C GLN A 99 7.29 -26.06 16.01
N ALA A 100 7.07 -25.41 17.16
CA ALA A 100 6.48 -24.08 17.22
C ALA A 100 7.30 -23.05 16.40
N PHE A 101 6.61 -22.11 15.79
CA PHE A 101 7.21 -20.99 15.08
C PHE A 101 7.69 -19.94 16.09
N SER A 102 8.95 -19.56 15.94
CA SER A 102 9.56 -18.43 16.65
C SER A 102 8.98 -17.09 16.17
N PRO A 103 9.09 -16.01 16.97
CA PRO A 103 8.61 -14.68 16.55
C PRO A 103 9.28 -14.20 15.26
N GLU A 104 10.56 -14.50 15.10
CA GLU A 104 11.32 -14.16 13.90
C GLU A 104 10.77 -14.90 12.67
N GLU A 105 10.44 -16.19 12.79
CA GLU A 105 9.81 -16.95 11.70
C GLU A 105 8.42 -16.41 11.35
N GLN A 106 7.62 -16.05 12.35
CA GLN A 106 6.29 -15.47 12.14
C GLN A 106 6.38 -14.11 11.43
N LEU A 107 7.38 -13.28 11.75
CA LEU A 107 7.62 -12.01 11.07
C LEU A 107 8.10 -12.20 9.64
N VAL A 108 9.05 -13.12 9.40
CA VAL A 108 9.49 -13.46 8.04
C VAL A 108 8.30 -13.97 7.22
N LEU A 109 7.47 -14.84 7.79
CA LEU A 109 6.24 -15.32 7.15
C LEU A 109 5.32 -14.16 6.78
N PHE A 110 5.07 -13.23 7.72
CA PHE A 110 4.26 -12.05 7.47
C PHE A 110 4.79 -11.23 6.29
N PHE A 111 6.10 -10.96 6.21
CA PHE A 111 6.65 -10.16 5.11
C PHE A 111 6.66 -10.88 3.76
N ILE A 112 6.77 -12.21 3.74
CA ILE A 112 6.56 -13.00 2.51
C ILE A 112 5.14 -12.78 2.00
N LEU A 113 4.13 -12.98 2.87
CA LEU A 113 2.71 -12.78 2.54
C LEU A 113 2.40 -11.34 2.17
N PHE A 114 2.96 -10.40 2.93
CA PHE A 114 2.73 -8.97 2.72
C PHE A 114 3.26 -8.53 1.35
N THR A 115 4.44 -9.01 0.97
CA THR A 115 5.01 -8.76 -0.36
C THR A 115 4.14 -9.40 -1.45
N ALA A 116 3.81 -10.69 -1.30
CA ALA A 116 3.00 -11.43 -2.28
C ALA A 116 1.62 -10.78 -2.50
N SER A 117 1.02 -10.21 -1.44
CA SER A 117 -0.32 -9.62 -1.50
C SER A 117 -0.42 -8.39 -2.40
N ALA A 118 0.69 -7.80 -2.84
CA ALA A 118 0.72 -6.62 -3.69
C ALA A 118 0.34 -6.91 -5.16
N LEU A 119 0.15 -8.18 -5.55
CA LEU A 119 -0.13 -8.58 -6.92
C LEU A 119 -1.58 -9.00 -7.21
N PRO A 120 -2.25 -9.82 -6.39
CA PRO A 120 -3.51 -10.45 -6.80
C PRO A 120 -4.68 -9.48 -6.99
N ALA A 121 -5.43 -9.72 -8.07
CA ALA A 121 -6.65 -9.03 -8.48
C ALA A 121 -6.47 -7.49 -8.57
N TRP A 122 -7.29 -6.74 -7.83
CA TRP A 122 -7.36 -5.27 -7.84
C TRP A 122 -6.01 -4.58 -7.64
N ALA A 123 -5.10 -5.20 -6.89
CA ALA A 123 -3.80 -4.61 -6.61
C ALA A 123 -2.95 -4.43 -7.87
N PHE A 124 -2.97 -5.41 -8.80
CA PHE A 124 -2.09 -5.36 -9.97
C PHE A 124 -2.43 -6.33 -11.11
N SER A 125 -2.64 -7.61 -10.81
CA SER A 125 -2.70 -8.67 -11.82
C SER A 125 -3.87 -8.51 -12.78
N THR A 126 -4.94 -7.85 -12.35
CA THR A 126 -6.06 -7.47 -13.22
C THR A 126 -5.58 -6.60 -14.39
N TYR A 127 -4.77 -5.56 -14.13
CA TYR A 127 -4.28 -4.68 -15.20
C TYR A 127 -3.27 -5.38 -16.10
N TRP A 128 -2.45 -6.29 -15.53
CA TRP A 128 -1.51 -7.11 -16.29
C TRP A 128 -2.22 -7.93 -17.37
N VAL A 129 -3.40 -8.48 -17.07
CA VAL A 129 -4.20 -9.25 -18.04
C VAL A 129 -5.09 -8.35 -18.90
N ALA A 130 -5.84 -7.43 -18.28
CA ALA A 130 -6.90 -6.68 -18.93
C ALA A 130 -6.40 -5.63 -19.93
N ILE A 131 -5.36 -4.85 -19.58
CA ILE A 131 -4.90 -3.75 -20.45
C ILE A 131 -4.43 -4.30 -21.81
N PRO A 132 -3.62 -5.38 -21.89
CA PRO A 132 -3.23 -5.98 -23.16
C PRO A 132 -4.35 -6.66 -23.96
N SER A 133 -5.46 -7.08 -23.33
CA SER A 133 -6.54 -7.85 -23.99
C SER A 133 -7.72 -7.00 -24.45
N VAL A 134 -8.00 -5.88 -23.77
CA VAL A 134 -9.19 -5.05 -24.02
C VAL A 134 -9.34 -4.54 -25.45
N PRO A 135 -8.31 -4.00 -26.13
CA PRO A 135 -8.48 -3.45 -27.48
C PRO A 135 -9.04 -4.48 -28.45
N ALA A 136 -8.51 -5.70 -28.39
CA ALA A 136 -8.90 -6.82 -29.25
C ALA A 136 -10.35 -7.28 -29.05
N TYR A 137 -10.93 -7.08 -27.87
CA TYR A 137 -12.30 -7.49 -27.56
C TYR A 137 -13.34 -6.40 -27.79
N TYR A 138 -13.07 -5.19 -27.29
CA TYR A 138 -14.07 -4.12 -27.21
C TYR A 138 -14.06 -3.17 -28.42
N ALA A 139 -13.12 -3.31 -29.35
CA ALA A 139 -13.12 -2.50 -30.57
C ALA A 139 -14.35 -2.79 -31.45
N ASN A 140 -15.04 -1.74 -31.88
CA ASN A 140 -16.20 -1.83 -32.76
C ASN A 140 -16.31 -0.60 -33.67
N SER A 141 -17.30 -0.57 -34.55
CA SER A 141 -17.51 0.54 -35.49
C SER A 141 -17.95 1.84 -34.81
N GLU A 142 -18.58 1.77 -33.63
CA GLU A 142 -19.06 2.95 -32.90
C GLU A 142 -17.92 3.71 -32.24
N ASN A 143 -16.99 2.99 -31.59
CA ASN A 143 -15.86 3.58 -30.90
C ASN A 143 -14.67 3.88 -31.84
N ARG A 144 -14.65 3.29 -33.03
CA ARG A 144 -13.65 3.52 -34.09
C ARG A 144 -12.20 3.29 -33.63
N TRP A 145 -11.97 2.47 -32.61
CA TRP A 145 -10.64 2.25 -32.04
C TRP A 145 -9.62 1.74 -33.06
N VAL A 146 -10.07 0.88 -33.99
CA VAL A 146 -9.25 0.35 -35.09
C VAL A 146 -8.66 1.47 -35.94
N GLU A 147 -9.46 2.47 -36.28
CA GLU A 147 -9.03 3.61 -37.09
C GLU A 147 -8.18 4.61 -36.29
N LEU A 148 -8.45 4.73 -34.99
CA LEU A 148 -7.83 5.73 -34.14
C LEU A 148 -6.40 5.35 -33.72
N PHE A 149 -6.18 4.11 -33.31
CA PHE A 149 -4.90 3.73 -32.68
C PHE A 149 -4.38 2.30 -32.89
N PHE A 150 -5.09 1.39 -33.57
CA PHE A 150 -4.60 0.00 -33.72
C PHE A 150 -3.25 -0.10 -34.45
N SER A 151 -2.95 0.81 -35.38
CA SER A 151 -1.66 0.86 -36.08
C SER A 151 -0.48 1.19 -35.16
N PHE A 152 -0.73 1.66 -33.94
CA PHE A 152 0.30 2.02 -32.96
C PHE A 152 0.46 0.98 -31.86
N LEU A 153 -0.34 -0.09 -31.87
CA LEU A 153 -0.27 -1.16 -30.89
C LEU A 153 0.95 -2.07 -31.16
N PRO A 154 1.87 -2.25 -30.21
CA PRO A 154 2.99 -3.16 -30.40
C PRO A 154 2.53 -4.62 -30.34
N ASP A 155 2.79 -5.40 -31.40
CA ASP A 155 2.35 -6.81 -31.54
C ASP A 155 2.82 -7.73 -30.41
N TRP A 156 3.93 -7.39 -29.74
CA TRP A 156 4.51 -8.18 -28.66
C TRP A 156 4.02 -7.77 -27.26
N LEU A 157 3.25 -6.68 -27.14
CA LEU A 157 2.68 -6.18 -25.88
C LEU A 157 1.16 -6.34 -25.79
N ILE A 158 0.48 -6.54 -26.92
CA ILE A 158 -0.96 -6.75 -27.02
C ILE A 158 -1.26 -8.22 -27.25
N VAL A 159 -2.35 -8.69 -26.66
CA VAL A 159 -2.83 -10.06 -26.88
C VAL A 159 -3.54 -10.10 -28.23
N PRO A 160 -3.02 -10.87 -29.20
CA PRO A 160 -3.61 -10.91 -30.53
C PRO A 160 -4.89 -11.76 -30.50
N ASN A 161 -5.91 -11.33 -31.23
CA ASN A 161 -7.16 -12.07 -31.35
C ASN A 161 -7.12 -13.18 -32.40
N ARG A 162 -6.05 -13.98 -32.40
CA ARG A 162 -5.93 -15.15 -33.30
C ARG A 162 -6.83 -16.26 -32.79
N GLN A 163 -7.51 -16.97 -33.70
CA GLN A 163 -8.36 -18.13 -33.36
C GLN A 163 -9.48 -17.80 -32.36
N ASN A 164 -10.00 -16.57 -32.40
CA ASN A 164 -10.97 -16.05 -31.42
C ASN A 164 -10.53 -16.15 -29.95
N ALA A 165 -9.21 -16.19 -29.69
CA ALA A 165 -8.68 -16.41 -28.35
C ALA A 165 -9.14 -15.34 -27.35
N VAL A 166 -9.29 -14.08 -27.78
CA VAL A 166 -9.75 -13.02 -26.89
C VAL A 166 -11.26 -13.10 -26.71
N GLN A 167 -12.06 -13.43 -27.75
CA GLN A 167 -13.49 -13.64 -27.54
C GLN A 167 -13.78 -14.82 -26.59
N GLY A 168 -13.05 -15.93 -26.71
CA GLY A 168 -13.19 -17.05 -25.79
C GLY A 168 -12.81 -16.70 -24.35
N PHE A 169 -11.90 -15.74 -24.13
CA PHE A 169 -11.53 -15.27 -22.79
C PHE A 169 -12.60 -14.37 -22.15
N TYR A 170 -13.37 -13.62 -22.92
CA TYR A 170 -14.42 -12.77 -22.35
C TYR A 170 -15.77 -13.46 -22.32
N GLY A 171 -16.12 -14.24 -23.35
CA GLY A 171 -17.38 -14.97 -23.46
C GLY A 171 -17.35 -16.41 -22.95
N GLY A 172 -16.18 -16.94 -22.56
CA GLY A 172 -15.99 -18.35 -22.21
C GLY A 172 -15.82 -19.26 -23.43
N LEU A 173 -15.15 -20.40 -23.22
CA LEU A 173 -14.93 -21.43 -24.23
C LEU A 173 -16.16 -22.33 -24.44
N ALA A 174 -16.30 -22.84 -25.66
CA ALA A 174 -17.26 -23.90 -25.92
C ALA A 174 -16.79 -25.25 -25.33
N SER A 175 -17.72 -26.16 -25.11
CA SER A 175 -17.41 -27.50 -24.57
C SER A 175 -16.42 -28.23 -25.48
N GLY A 176 -15.27 -28.64 -24.92
CA GLY A 176 -14.21 -29.36 -25.64
C GLY A 176 -13.10 -28.47 -26.21
N GLU A 177 -13.23 -27.15 -26.15
CA GLU A 177 -12.14 -26.23 -26.52
C GLU A 177 -11.11 -26.11 -25.40
N SER A 178 -9.84 -25.98 -25.78
CA SER A 178 -8.72 -25.78 -24.85
C SER A 178 -8.29 -24.31 -24.81
N ILE A 179 -7.86 -23.86 -23.64
CA ILE A 179 -7.30 -22.51 -23.46
C ILE A 179 -6.10 -22.30 -24.40
N PRO A 180 -6.11 -21.27 -25.26
CA PRO A 180 -5.01 -20.98 -26.19
C PRO A 180 -3.86 -20.25 -25.46
N TRP A 181 -3.14 -20.96 -24.59
CA TRP A 181 -2.06 -20.38 -23.75
C TRP A 181 -0.98 -19.64 -24.56
N ASN A 182 -0.71 -20.09 -25.78
CA ASN A 182 0.32 -19.55 -26.66
C ASN A 182 0.12 -18.06 -27.00
N VAL A 183 -1.12 -17.55 -27.05
CA VAL A 183 -1.37 -16.13 -27.36
C VAL A 183 -1.04 -15.20 -26.18
N TRP A 184 -1.02 -15.72 -24.95
CA TRP A 184 -0.81 -14.95 -23.73
C TRP A 184 0.65 -14.95 -23.27
N VAL A 185 1.39 -16.04 -23.52
CA VAL A 185 2.76 -16.21 -23.01
C VAL A 185 3.68 -15.07 -23.45
N LEU A 186 3.62 -14.66 -24.72
CA LEU A 186 4.52 -13.63 -25.24
C LEU A 186 4.21 -12.23 -24.63
N PRO A 187 2.99 -11.68 -24.72
CA PRO A 187 2.70 -10.37 -24.12
C PRO A 187 2.89 -10.35 -22.60
N LEU A 188 2.34 -11.35 -21.90
CA LEU A 188 2.39 -11.37 -20.43
C LEU A 188 3.80 -11.66 -19.92
N GLY A 189 4.58 -12.47 -20.64
CA GLY A 189 5.98 -12.75 -20.32
C GLY A 189 6.84 -11.49 -20.39
N TRP A 190 6.72 -10.71 -21.48
CA TRP A 190 7.43 -9.45 -21.61
C TRP A 190 7.02 -8.44 -20.54
N TRP A 191 5.72 -8.25 -20.29
CA TRP A 191 5.27 -7.43 -19.16
C TRP A 191 5.82 -7.92 -17.82
N GLY A 192 5.89 -9.24 -17.61
CA GLY A 192 6.50 -9.84 -16.42
C GLY A 192 7.96 -9.45 -16.23
N THR A 193 8.75 -9.36 -17.30
CA THR A 193 10.14 -8.87 -17.21
C THR A 193 10.21 -7.39 -16.82
N PHE A 194 9.29 -6.56 -17.32
CA PHE A 194 9.20 -5.15 -16.94
C PHE A 194 8.85 -5.00 -15.46
N PHE A 195 7.90 -5.79 -14.95
CA PHE A 195 7.52 -5.75 -13.53
C PHE A 195 8.62 -6.27 -12.61
N LEU A 196 9.39 -7.27 -13.05
CA LEU A 196 10.57 -7.71 -12.33
C LEU A 196 11.62 -6.59 -12.24
N ALA A 197 11.88 -5.87 -13.34
CA ALA A 197 12.79 -4.74 -13.34
C ALA A 197 12.31 -3.60 -12.41
N LEU A 198 11.01 -3.30 -12.43
CA LEU A 198 10.38 -2.33 -11.53
C LEU A 198 10.52 -2.75 -10.06
N ALA A 199 10.22 -4.01 -9.73
CA ALA A 199 10.38 -4.54 -8.37
C ALA A 199 11.85 -4.49 -7.89
N ILE A 200 12.81 -4.83 -8.76
CA ILE A 200 14.24 -4.75 -8.44
C ILE A 200 14.65 -3.30 -8.17
N ALA A 201 14.23 -2.34 -9.01
CA ALA A 201 14.53 -0.93 -8.80
C ALA A 201 13.92 -0.42 -7.48
N SER A 202 12.64 -0.71 -7.25
CA SER A 202 11.90 -0.29 -6.05
C SER A 202 12.49 -0.87 -4.76
N MET A 203 12.76 -2.18 -4.70
CA MET A 203 13.37 -2.81 -3.52
C MET A 203 14.81 -2.34 -3.29
N SER A 204 15.58 -2.11 -4.36
CA SER A 204 16.94 -1.57 -4.26
C SER A 204 16.94 -0.14 -3.74
N LEU A 205 15.95 0.67 -4.13
CA LEU A 205 15.78 2.02 -3.62
C LEU A 205 15.48 2.03 -2.11
N MET A 206 14.75 1.04 -1.60
CA MET A 206 14.53 0.91 -0.15
C MET A 206 15.79 0.58 0.63
N VAL A 207 16.72 -0.18 0.05
CA VAL A 207 18.04 -0.38 0.68
C VAL A 207 18.81 0.93 0.75
N ILE A 208 18.75 1.76 -0.31
CA ILE A 208 19.40 3.08 -0.33
C ILE A 208 18.77 4.03 0.69
N LEU A 209 17.44 4.05 0.81
CA LEU A 209 16.72 4.99 1.66
C LEU A 209 16.56 4.51 3.12
N ARG A 210 16.83 3.24 3.41
CA ARG A 210 16.61 2.65 4.75
C ARG A 210 17.26 3.47 5.86
N LYS A 211 18.56 3.70 5.82
CA LYS A 211 19.26 4.42 6.91
C LYS A 211 18.73 5.82 7.08
N GLN A 212 18.44 6.49 5.97
CA GLN A 212 17.86 7.82 6.02
C GLN A 212 16.52 7.81 6.74
N TRP A 213 15.60 6.91 6.38
CA TRP A 213 14.25 6.89 6.96
C TRP A 213 14.20 6.28 8.37
N VAL A 214 14.94 5.20 8.62
CA VAL A 214 14.87 4.45 9.87
C VAL A 214 15.77 5.05 10.95
N GLU A 215 17.02 5.39 10.62
CA GLU A 215 18.03 5.80 11.62
C GLU A 215 18.12 7.32 11.79
N ARG A 216 18.15 8.06 10.66
CA ARG A 216 18.35 9.52 10.64
C ARG A 216 17.05 10.29 10.88
N GLU A 217 16.01 9.97 10.12
CA GLU A 217 14.70 10.63 10.21
C GLU A 217 13.76 9.96 11.22
N ARG A 218 14.05 8.71 11.62
CA ARG A 218 13.30 7.95 12.63
C ARG A 218 11.79 7.94 12.39
N LEU A 219 11.39 7.63 11.15
CA LEU A 219 9.98 7.46 10.82
C LEU A 219 9.32 6.43 11.75
N THR A 220 8.02 6.58 12.00
CA THR A 220 7.31 5.84 13.06
C THR A 220 6.94 4.41 12.66
N PHE A 221 6.72 4.13 11.36
CA PHE A 221 6.25 2.85 10.81
C PHE A 221 5.08 2.21 11.59
N PRO A 222 3.91 2.88 11.72
CA PRO A 222 2.79 2.35 12.51
C PRO A 222 2.32 0.95 12.08
N LEU A 223 2.35 0.64 10.78
CA LEU A 223 1.92 -0.67 10.25
C LEU A 223 2.76 -1.84 10.77
N VAL A 224 4.04 -1.61 11.08
CA VAL A 224 4.96 -2.64 11.61
C VAL A 224 4.57 -3.04 13.03
N LYS A 225 3.98 -2.13 13.80
CA LYS A 225 3.62 -2.39 15.20
C LYS A 225 2.59 -3.52 15.32
N VAL A 226 1.70 -3.67 14.33
CA VAL A 226 0.67 -4.70 14.34
C VAL A 226 1.27 -6.12 14.36
N PRO A 227 2.04 -6.57 13.35
CA PRO A 227 2.63 -7.91 13.38
C PRO A 227 3.58 -8.08 14.57
N MET A 228 4.33 -7.04 14.96
CA MET A 228 5.22 -7.06 16.13
C MET A 228 4.47 -7.38 17.43
N ILE A 229 3.35 -6.71 17.70
CA ILE A 229 2.52 -6.95 18.89
C ILE A 229 1.89 -8.35 18.85
N LEU A 230 1.54 -8.85 17.67
CA LEU A 230 0.92 -10.16 17.49
C LEU A 230 1.88 -11.33 17.66
N VAL A 231 3.18 -11.14 17.44
CA VAL A 231 4.22 -12.17 17.66
C VAL A 231 4.90 -12.06 19.03
N GLU A 232 4.67 -10.96 19.77
CA GLU A 232 5.27 -10.77 21.09
C GLU A 232 4.90 -11.93 22.02
N GLN A 233 5.92 -12.67 22.47
CA GLN A 233 5.72 -13.83 23.32
C GLN A 233 5.56 -13.40 24.78
N GLY A 234 4.55 -14.00 25.42
CA GLY A 234 4.41 -14.00 26.88
C GLY A 234 5.10 -15.23 27.46
N ASP A 235 4.37 -15.98 28.30
CA ASP A 235 4.81 -17.28 28.78
C ASP A 235 5.09 -18.25 27.60
N PRO A 236 6.28 -18.89 27.53
CA PRO A 236 6.61 -19.88 26.50
C PRO A 236 5.59 -21.02 26.36
N ALA A 237 4.87 -21.37 27.44
CA ALA A 237 3.86 -22.42 27.43
C ALA A 237 2.47 -21.94 26.97
N SER A 238 2.26 -20.63 26.84
CA SER A 238 0.94 -20.10 26.46
C SER A 238 0.68 -20.27 24.96
N PRO A 239 -0.51 -20.80 24.57
CA PRO A 239 -0.88 -20.95 23.18
C PRO A 239 -1.20 -19.61 22.50
N LEU A 240 -1.51 -18.56 23.25
CA LEU A 240 -1.93 -17.27 22.71
C LEU A 240 -0.80 -16.22 22.77
N PRO A 241 -0.80 -15.22 21.87
CA PRO A 241 0.09 -14.07 21.97
C PRO A 241 -0.10 -13.29 23.28
N ARG A 242 0.92 -12.53 23.71
CA ARG A 242 0.84 -11.74 24.96
C ARG A 242 -0.35 -10.79 24.97
N VAL A 243 -0.63 -10.11 23.85
CA VAL A 243 -1.74 -9.14 23.73
C VAL A 243 -3.12 -9.76 24.01
N ALA A 244 -3.31 -11.04 23.65
CA ALA A 244 -4.58 -11.75 23.81
C ALA A 244 -4.86 -12.22 25.25
N HIS A 245 -3.89 -12.07 26.16
CA HIS A 245 -4.12 -12.31 27.59
C HIS A 245 -4.86 -11.14 28.25
N ASN A 246 -4.91 -9.97 27.61
CA ASN A 246 -5.63 -8.81 28.13
C ASN A 246 -7.12 -8.90 27.76
N ARG A 247 -8.03 -8.69 28.72
CA ARG A 247 -9.49 -8.70 28.48
C ARG A 247 -9.94 -7.65 27.46
N LEU A 248 -9.25 -6.50 27.39
CA LEU A 248 -9.55 -5.44 26.42
C LEU A 248 -9.38 -5.91 24.98
N PHE A 249 -8.44 -6.83 24.71
CA PHE A 249 -8.29 -7.44 23.38
C PHE A 249 -9.56 -8.16 22.97
N TRP A 250 -10.12 -8.98 23.85
CA TRP A 250 -11.34 -9.74 23.55
C TRP A 250 -12.57 -8.83 23.40
N TYR A 251 -12.65 -7.71 24.12
CA TYR A 251 -13.70 -6.73 23.88
C TYR A 251 -13.62 -6.11 22.48
N GLY A 252 -12.42 -5.75 22.01
CA GLY A 252 -12.24 -5.27 20.65
C GLY A 252 -12.54 -6.33 19.59
N PHE A 253 -12.08 -7.57 19.84
CA PHE A 253 -12.35 -8.71 18.98
C PHE A 253 -13.85 -8.97 18.84
N ILE A 254 -14.55 -9.14 19.96
CA ILE A 254 -15.99 -9.41 19.98
C ILE A 254 -16.77 -8.26 19.35
N PHE A 255 -16.35 -7.01 19.55
CA PHE A 255 -17.02 -5.85 18.98
C PHE A 255 -17.00 -5.88 17.45
N SER A 256 -15.83 -5.98 16.82
CA SER A 256 -15.71 -6.02 15.36
C SER A 256 -16.26 -7.33 14.76
N PHE A 257 -15.88 -8.47 15.33
CA PHE A 257 -16.31 -9.78 14.86
C PHE A 257 -17.82 -9.96 15.01
N GLY A 258 -18.39 -9.54 16.15
CA GLY A 258 -19.82 -9.63 16.43
C GLY A 258 -20.67 -8.78 15.47
N ILE A 259 -20.20 -7.58 15.10
CA ILE A 259 -20.87 -6.75 14.08
C ILE A 259 -20.87 -7.46 12.73
N ILE A 260 -19.75 -8.07 12.32
CA ILE A 260 -19.70 -8.81 11.05
C ILE A 260 -20.60 -10.05 11.12
N CYS A 261 -20.56 -10.82 12.21
CA CYS A 261 -21.47 -11.96 12.40
C CYS A 261 -22.94 -11.56 12.38
N TRP A 262 -23.30 -10.42 12.97
CA TRP A 262 -24.66 -9.88 12.88
C TRP A 262 -25.03 -9.55 11.44
N ASN A 263 -24.13 -8.90 10.69
CA ASN A 263 -24.36 -8.57 9.28
C ASN A 263 -24.43 -9.82 8.39
N ILE A 264 -23.68 -10.88 8.72
CA ILE A 264 -23.79 -12.20 8.06
C ILE A 264 -25.19 -12.79 8.25
N LEU A 265 -25.79 -12.70 9.45
CA LEU A 265 -27.17 -13.15 9.67
C LEU A 265 -28.17 -12.37 8.79
N GLY A 266 -27.84 -11.11 8.48
CA GLY A 266 -28.60 -10.28 7.55
C GLY A 266 -28.59 -10.77 6.11
N TYR A 267 -27.66 -11.64 5.69
CA TYR A 267 -27.64 -12.21 4.33
C TYR A 267 -28.85 -13.10 4.04
N TRP A 268 -29.49 -13.63 5.09
CA TRP A 268 -30.74 -14.39 5.02
C TRP A 268 -31.97 -13.57 5.43
N ASP A 269 -31.85 -12.24 5.46
CA ASP A 269 -32.90 -11.32 5.91
C ASP A 269 -33.42 -11.59 7.34
N LEU A 270 -32.64 -12.30 8.17
CA LEU A 270 -33.04 -12.66 9.55
C LEU A 270 -33.01 -11.46 10.50
N VAL A 271 -32.12 -10.50 10.22
CA VAL A 271 -31.92 -9.29 11.02
C VAL A 271 -31.62 -8.10 10.11
N PRO A 272 -32.04 -6.88 10.49
CA PRO A 272 -31.62 -5.70 9.76
C PRO A 272 -30.09 -5.51 9.89
N PRO A 273 -29.40 -5.09 8.82
CA PRO A 273 -27.97 -4.88 8.86
C PRO A 273 -27.61 -3.79 9.87
N PHE A 274 -26.66 -4.08 10.75
CA PHE A 274 -26.18 -3.16 11.78
C PHE A 274 -24.95 -2.38 11.28
N LEU A 275 -24.98 -1.05 11.43
CA LEU A 275 -23.96 -0.15 10.90
C LEU A 275 -23.64 -0.40 9.42
N GLN A 276 -24.69 -0.66 8.63
CA GLN A 276 -24.69 -0.93 7.17
C GLN A 276 -23.29 -1.31 6.63
N GLY A 277 -22.90 -2.58 6.82
CA GLY A 277 -21.65 -3.10 6.27
C GLY A 277 -21.59 -2.98 4.74
N GLY A 278 -20.39 -2.93 4.18
CA GLY A 278 -20.19 -2.88 2.73
C GLY A 278 -20.26 -1.46 2.13
N ASN A 279 -20.92 -1.30 0.97
CA ASN A 279 -20.90 -0.06 0.18
C ASN A 279 -21.77 1.08 0.73
N ALA A 280 -22.54 0.83 1.77
CA ALA A 280 -23.37 1.84 2.39
C ALA A 280 -22.55 3.03 2.91
N ARG A 281 -22.96 4.22 2.50
CA ARG A 281 -22.36 5.49 2.86
C ARG A 281 -23.49 6.44 3.17
N THR A 282 -23.38 7.17 4.27
CA THR A 282 -24.34 8.23 4.57
C THR A 282 -23.79 9.53 4.00
N PRO A 283 -24.36 10.07 2.90
CA PRO A 283 -23.89 11.31 2.32
C PRO A 283 -24.21 12.46 3.27
N LEU A 284 -23.17 13.17 3.71
CA LEU A 284 -23.30 14.43 4.44
C LEU A 284 -23.13 15.57 3.42
N ILE A 285 -24.24 16.23 3.12
CA ILE A 285 -24.27 17.38 2.22
C ILE A 285 -24.28 18.64 3.07
N LEU A 286 -23.21 19.44 2.99
CA LEU A 286 -23.13 20.71 3.71
C LEU A 286 -24.02 21.78 3.05
N ALA A 287 -23.92 21.91 1.73
CA ALA A 287 -24.77 22.75 0.88
C ALA A 287 -24.67 22.26 -0.58
N GLN A 288 -25.57 22.70 -1.45
CA GLN A 288 -25.68 22.19 -2.83
C GLN A 288 -24.40 22.33 -3.67
N ALA A 289 -23.65 23.42 -3.49
CA ALA A 289 -22.41 23.67 -4.22
C ALA A 289 -21.19 22.92 -3.64
N PHE A 290 -21.30 22.32 -2.45
CA PHE A 290 -20.18 21.71 -1.74
C PHE A 290 -20.07 20.22 -2.09
N PRO A 291 -18.83 19.68 -2.21
CA PRO A 291 -18.64 18.25 -2.37
C PRO A 291 -19.28 17.45 -1.22
N VAL A 292 -19.85 16.29 -1.55
CA VAL A 292 -20.48 15.40 -0.58
C VAL A 292 -19.41 14.72 0.27
N ILE A 293 -19.57 14.80 1.59
CA ILE A 293 -18.71 14.07 2.54
C ILE A 293 -19.35 12.71 2.80
N GLN A 294 -18.62 11.63 2.53
CA GLN A 294 -19.13 10.27 2.74
C GLN A 294 -18.90 9.86 4.20
N PHE A 295 -19.94 9.82 5.03
CA PHE A 295 -19.82 9.36 6.40
C PHE A 295 -19.79 7.83 6.44
N LYS A 296 -18.65 7.27 6.87
CA LYS A 296 -18.44 5.82 6.98
C LYS A 296 -17.46 5.47 8.10
N VAL A 297 -17.82 4.50 8.92
CA VAL A 297 -16.99 3.99 10.02
C VAL A 297 -16.28 2.72 9.55
N ASN A 298 -14.97 2.71 9.70
CA ASN A 298 -14.09 1.69 9.18
C ASN A 298 -13.18 1.19 10.31
N PHE A 299 -13.49 0.00 10.83
CA PHE A 299 -12.81 -0.58 11.98
C PHE A 299 -11.32 -0.87 11.77
N PRO A 300 -10.85 -1.46 10.63
CA PRO A 300 -9.42 -1.65 10.43
C PRO A 300 -8.67 -0.31 10.32
N VAL A 301 -9.26 0.73 9.70
CA VAL A 301 -8.68 2.08 9.69
C VAL A 301 -8.54 2.61 11.12
N ILE A 302 -9.60 2.54 11.93
CA ILE A 302 -9.55 3.00 13.33
C ILE A 302 -8.48 2.25 14.12
N ALA A 303 -8.41 0.92 13.96
CA ALA A 303 -7.46 0.08 14.67
C ALA A 303 -6.00 0.43 14.34
N ILE A 304 -5.70 0.66 13.07
CA ILE A 304 -4.33 0.88 12.60
C ILE A 304 -3.92 2.34 12.79
N CYS A 305 -4.78 3.29 12.43
CA CYS A 305 -4.53 4.72 12.63
C CYS A 305 -4.42 5.11 14.11
N PHE A 306 -4.85 4.26 15.05
CA PHE A 306 -4.58 4.45 16.47
C PHE A 306 -3.06 4.57 16.78
N PHE A 307 -2.22 3.93 15.95
CA PHE A 307 -0.77 3.96 16.07
C PHE A 307 -0.10 5.13 15.34
N THR A 308 -0.83 5.87 14.50
CA THR A 308 -0.37 7.06 13.77
C THR A 308 -0.21 8.27 14.70
N GLU A 309 0.73 9.16 14.41
CA GLU A 309 0.91 10.38 15.20
C GLU A 309 -0.35 11.27 15.21
N LEU A 310 -0.65 11.89 16.36
CA LEU A 310 -1.86 12.70 16.55
C LEU A 310 -1.92 13.90 15.58
N ASN A 311 -0.79 14.57 15.34
CA ASN A 311 -0.68 15.73 14.44
C ASN A 311 -0.95 15.35 12.98
N ILE A 312 -0.50 14.17 12.55
CA ILE A 312 -0.77 13.65 11.21
C ILE A 312 -2.28 13.40 11.05
N LEU A 313 -2.90 12.71 12.02
CA LEU A 313 -4.34 12.45 11.99
C LEU A 313 -5.15 13.75 11.94
N PHE A 314 -4.77 14.74 12.78
CA PHE A 314 -5.40 16.06 12.79
C PHE A 314 -5.33 16.72 11.42
N SER A 315 -4.13 16.74 10.82
CA SER A 315 -3.85 17.44 9.57
C SER A 315 -4.65 16.85 8.40
N ILE A 316 -4.81 15.53 8.32
CA ILE A 316 -5.52 14.88 7.22
C ILE A 316 -6.99 15.31 7.16
N TRP A 317 -7.74 15.19 8.26
CA TRP A 317 -9.15 15.57 8.24
C TRP A 317 -9.33 17.09 8.19
N PHE A 318 -8.40 17.86 8.80
CA PHE A 318 -8.42 19.31 8.72
C PHE A 318 -8.25 19.81 7.28
N PHE A 319 -7.21 19.36 6.56
CA PHE A 319 -7.00 19.76 5.17
C PHE A 319 -8.06 19.21 4.22
N PHE A 320 -8.63 18.03 4.50
CA PHE A 320 -9.79 17.53 3.76
C PHE A 320 -10.98 18.51 3.86
N LEU A 321 -11.28 19.01 5.07
CA LEU A 321 -12.34 20.00 5.25
C LEU A 321 -12.03 21.31 4.55
N ILE A 322 -10.78 21.82 4.66
CA ILE A 322 -10.37 23.04 3.95
C ILE A 322 -10.55 22.90 2.43
N ALA A 323 -10.11 21.78 1.86
CA ALA A 323 -10.26 21.50 0.44
C ALA A 323 -11.74 21.36 0.03
N THR A 324 -12.57 20.76 0.88
CA THR A 324 -14.04 20.68 0.67
C THR A 324 -14.68 22.06 0.68
N LEU A 325 -14.27 22.93 1.62
CA LEU A 325 -14.75 24.31 1.70
C LEU A 325 -14.31 25.13 0.49
N GLN A 326 -13.03 25.01 0.10
CA GLN A 326 -12.49 25.67 -1.09
C GLN A 326 -13.25 25.26 -2.34
N ALA A 327 -13.47 23.96 -2.53
CA ALA A 327 -14.23 23.44 -3.67
C ALA A 327 -15.68 23.96 -3.67
N GLY A 328 -16.34 23.99 -2.51
CA GLY A 328 -17.68 24.55 -2.38
C GLY A 328 -17.77 26.04 -2.75
N ILE A 329 -16.80 26.84 -2.30
CA ILE A 329 -16.73 28.27 -2.63
C ILE A 329 -16.49 28.47 -4.13
N MET A 330 -15.53 27.74 -4.71
CA MET A 330 -15.23 27.80 -6.14
C MET A 330 -16.44 27.40 -7.00
N ASN A 331 -17.16 26.35 -6.62
CA ASN A 331 -18.39 25.95 -7.30
C ASN A 331 -19.49 27.02 -7.18
N THR A 332 -19.60 27.68 -6.03
CA THR A 332 -20.60 28.73 -5.80
C THR A 332 -20.38 29.95 -6.70
N ILE A 333 -19.12 30.33 -6.93
CA ILE A 333 -18.75 31.45 -7.82
C ILE A 333 -18.61 31.04 -9.30
N GLY A 334 -18.84 29.76 -9.63
CA GLY A 334 -18.85 29.26 -11.01
C GLY A 334 -17.48 28.97 -11.62
N VAL A 335 -16.46 28.62 -10.81
CA VAL A 335 -15.15 28.19 -11.36
C VAL A 335 -15.33 26.82 -12.05
N PRO A 336 -14.92 26.67 -13.33
CA PRO A 336 -14.97 25.37 -14.00
C PRO A 336 -13.88 24.44 -13.45
N LYS A 337 -14.13 23.12 -13.51
CA LYS A 337 -13.16 22.08 -13.12
C LYS A 337 -12.59 22.20 -11.70
N THR A 338 -13.39 22.73 -10.77
CA THR A 338 -12.98 22.92 -9.36
C THR A 338 -12.32 21.69 -8.73
N GLY A 339 -12.88 20.49 -8.96
CA GLY A 339 -12.31 19.24 -8.43
C GLY A 339 -10.90 18.96 -8.96
N GLU A 340 -10.66 19.18 -10.25
CA GLU A 340 -9.35 18.97 -10.89
C GLU A 340 -8.31 19.99 -10.38
N ILE A 341 -8.72 21.25 -10.16
CA ILE A 341 -7.86 22.31 -9.59
C ILE A 341 -7.43 21.95 -8.17
N VAL A 342 -8.38 21.54 -7.33
CA VAL A 342 -8.10 21.13 -5.94
C VAL A 342 -7.23 19.87 -5.92
N LEU A 343 -7.51 18.89 -6.79
CA LEU A 343 -6.67 17.69 -6.89
C LEU A 343 -5.24 18.03 -7.32
N ALA A 344 -5.07 18.95 -8.28
CA ALA A 344 -3.75 19.43 -8.71
C ALA A 344 -2.97 20.11 -7.58
N GLN A 345 -3.64 20.87 -6.68
CA GLN A 345 -2.99 21.43 -5.49
C GLN A 345 -2.40 20.36 -4.58
N HIS A 346 -3.16 19.30 -4.31
CA HIS A 346 -2.70 18.22 -3.45
C HIS A 346 -1.56 17.43 -4.11
N LEU A 347 -1.62 17.24 -5.43
CA LEU A 347 -0.50 16.68 -6.21
C LEU A 347 0.77 17.54 -6.09
N GLY A 348 0.65 18.87 -6.20
CA GLY A 348 1.77 19.79 -6.01
C GLY A 348 2.37 19.68 -4.60
N GLY A 349 1.53 19.61 -3.57
CA GLY A 349 1.94 19.36 -2.19
C GLY A 349 2.66 18.02 -2.03
N PHE A 350 2.17 16.97 -2.69
CA PHE A 350 2.75 15.64 -2.68
C PHE A 350 4.14 15.59 -3.34
N PHE A 351 4.30 16.24 -4.49
CA PHE A 351 5.61 16.37 -5.13
C PHE A 351 6.58 17.15 -4.24
N MET A 352 6.13 18.27 -3.66
CA MET A 352 6.96 19.06 -2.76
C MET A 352 7.43 18.24 -1.55
N TYR A 353 6.53 17.49 -0.91
CA TYR A 353 6.86 16.60 0.22
C TYR A 353 7.89 15.54 -0.18
N THR A 354 7.70 14.89 -1.34
CA THR A 354 8.60 13.84 -1.83
C THR A 354 9.98 14.40 -2.19
N LEU A 355 10.03 15.48 -2.96
CA LEU A 355 11.27 16.13 -3.40
C LEU A 355 12.04 16.70 -2.22
N PHE A 356 11.35 17.28 -1.24
CA PHE A 356 11.98 17.74 0.00
C PHE A 356 12.59 16.58 0.78
N GLY A 357 11.90 15.43 0.87
CA GLY A 357 12.44 14.22 1.48
C GLY A 357 13.73 13.73 0.81
N LEU A 358 13.78 13.75 -0.53
CA LEU A 358 15.00 13.44 -1.29
C LEU A 358 16.10 14.49 -1.08
N TRP A 359 15.74 15.76 -0.99
CA TRP A 359 16.69 16.84 -0.69
C TRP A 359 17.30 16.71 0.71
N MET A 360 16.52 16.32 1.72
CA MET A 360 17.01 16.01 3.07
C MET A 360 17.98 14.83 3.05
N ALA A 361 17.75 13.85 2.17
CA ALA A 361 18.61 12.69 1.98
C ALA A 361 19.90 12.96 1.18
N ARG A 362 20.08 14.15 0.57
CA ARG A 362 21.14 14.41 -0.43
C ARG A 362 22.56 14.01 -0.01
N HIS A 363 22.93 14.25 1.24
CA HIS A 363 24.25 13.89 1.75
C HIS A 363 24.39 12.37 1.86
N HIS A 364 23.35 11.70 2.39
CA HIS A 364 23.30 10.24 2.41
C HIS A 364 23.40 9.63 1.02
N LEU A 365 22.59 10.13 0.08
CA LEU A 365 22.55 9.65 -1.30
C LEU A 365 23.90 9.82 -1.99
N LYS A 366 24.56 10.96 -1.77
CA LYS A 366 25.93 11.21 -2.25
C LYS A 366 26.91 10.18 -1.66
N ASP A 367 26.86 9.93 -0.36
CA ASP A 367 27.79 9.00 0.28
C ASP A 367 27.57 7.55 -0.18
N VAL A 368 26.31 7.11 -0.33
CA VAL A 368 25.93 5.80 -0.87
C VAL A 368 26.44 5.65 -2.30
N PHE A 369 26.27 6.67 -3.14
CA PHE A 369 26.79 6.66 -4.51
C PHE A 369 28.32 6.58 -4.54
N LEU A 370 29.02 7.36 -3.69
CA LEU A 370 30.48 7.30 -3.59
C LEU A 370 30.98 5.93 -3.09
N LYS A 371 30.28 5.28 -2.15
CA LYS A 371 30.56 3.90 -1.71
C LYS A 371 30.34 2.91 -2.86
N ALA A 372 29.28 3.09 -3.64
CA ALA A 372 28.96 2.23 -4.77
C ALA A 372 30.07 2.22 -5.85
N ILE A 373 30.68 3.38 -6.10
CA ILE A 373 31.82 3.48 -7.05
C ILE A 373 33.20 3.29 -6.39
N GLY A 374 33.25 2.88 -5.12
CA GLY A 374 34.49 2.59 -4.39
C GLY A 374 35.32 3.81 -3.98
N LYS A 375 34.74 5.01 -3.97
CA LYS A 375 35.41 6.27 -3.59
C LYS A 375 35.19 6.69 -2.13
N ASN A 376 34.35 6.00 -1.37
CA ASN A 376 34.11 6.31 0.03
C ASN A 376 33.89 5.02 0.81
N ASP A 377 34.80 4.65 1.71
CA ASP A 377 34.65 3.45 2.55
C ASP A 377 34.11 3.72 3.96
N THR A 378 33.83 4.98 4.30
CA THR A 378 33.42 5.39 5.65
C THR A 378 32.02 4.92 6.05
N ILE A 379 31.12 4.71 5.07
CA ILE A 379 29.79 4.18 5.35
C ILE A 379 29.83 2.65 5.38
N ASP A 380 29.40 2.11 6.51
CA ASP A 380 29.17 0.69 6.71
C ASP A 380 27.82 0.26 6.09
N ASP A 381 27.83 -0.77 5.23
CA ASP A 381 26.65 -1.40 4.66
C ASP A 381 26.52 -2.88 5.07
N SER A 382 27.25 -3.33 6.10
CA SER A 382 27.25 -4.72 6.53
C SER A 382 25.89 -5.20 7.07
N GLN A 383 25.10 -4.25 7.61
CA GLN A 383 23.76 -4.47 8.18
C GLN A 383 22.63 -4.28 7.17
N GLU A 384 22.96 -3.91 5.92
CA GLU A 384 21.97 -3.78 4.86
C GLU A 384 21.61 -5.16 4.27
N PHE A 385 20.42 -5.23 3.67
CA PHE A 385 19.95 -6.44 2.97
C PHE A 385 20.92 -6.92 1.90
N PHE A 386 21.60 -5.98 1.25
CA PHE A 386 22.69 -6.21 0.31
C PHE A 386 23.52 -4.92 0.18
N SER A 387 24.73 -5.05 -0.37
CA SER A 387 25.66 -3.91 -0.45
C SER A 387 25.07 -2.73 -1.22
N TYR A 388 25.51 -1.52 -0.89
CA TYR A 388 25.13 -0.31 -1.64
C TYR A 388 25.55 -0.37 -3.10
N ARG A 389 26.62 -1.10 -3.42
CA ARG A 389 27.03 -1.39 -4.81
C ARG A 389 25.93 -2.12 -5.58
N MET A 390 25.39 -3.18 -4.98
CA MET A 390 24.29 -3.95 -5.57
C MET A 390 22.99 -3.14 -5.62
N ALA A 391 22.72 -2.29 -4.61
CA ALA A 391 21.53 -1.43 -4.61
C ALA A 391 21.56 -0.36 -5.68
N VAL A 392 22.66 0.38 -5.82
CA VAL A 392 22.81 1.34 -6.92
C VAL A 392 22.77 0.61 -8.26
N GLY A 393 23.45 -0.54 -8.38
CA GLY A 393 23.39 -1.38 -9.57
C GLY A 393 21.97 -1.85 -9.92
N GLY A 394 21.18 -2.25 -8.93
CA GLY A 394 19.80 -2.70 -9.10
C GLY A 394 18.86 -1.57 -9.53
N VAL A 395 19.00 -0.38 -8.97
CA VAL A 395 18.26 0.81 -9.41
C VAL A 395 18.62 1.16 -10.86
N LEU A 396 19.91 1.22 -11.18
CA LEU A 396 20.37 1.53 -12.54
C LEU A 396 19.92 0.48 -13.55
N PHE A 397 20.08 -0.81 -13.24
CA PHE A 397 19.64 -1.90 -14.09
C PHE A 397 18.13 -1.84 -14.34
N GLY A 398 17.33 -1.70 -13.28
CA GLY A 398 15.87 -1.64 -13.41
C GLY A 398 15.42 -0.43 -14.23
N LEU A 399 15.96 0.77 -13.95
CA LEU A 399 15.63 1.98 -14.71
C LEU A 399 16.05 1.88 -16.18
N LEU A 400 17.28 1.43 -16.46
CA LEU A 400 17.77 1.26 -17.83
C LEU A 400 16.96 0.21 -18.60
N TYR A 401 16.55 -0.87 -17.94
CA TYR A 401 15.69 -1.87 -18.55
C TYR A 401 14.29 -1.32 -18.87
N MET A 402 13.68 -0.57 -17.95
CA MET A 402 12.39 0.09 -18.20
C MET A 402 12.48 1.11 -19.34
N VAL A 403 13.58 1.88 -19.39
CA VAL A 403 13.87 2.80 -20.51
C VAL A 403 13.99 2.02 -21.81
N PHE A 404 14.79 0.96 -21.85
CA PHE A 404 14.98 0.11 -23.02
C PHE A 404 13.65 -0.50 -23.49
N PHE A 405 12.84 -1.02 -22.56
CA PHE A 405 11.55 -1.62 -22.83
C PHE A 405 10.58 -0.61 -23.46
N LEU A 406 10.33 0.52 -22.81
CA LEU A 406 9.41 1.54 -23.32
C LEU A 406 9.93 2.16 -24.62
N LYS A 407 11.26 2.32 -24.76
CA LYS A 407 11.85 2.83 -25.99
C LYS A 407 11.71 1.84 -27.15
N SER A 408 11.87 0.55 -26.89
CA SER A 408 11.66 -0.52 -27.88
C SER A 408 10.20 -0.63 -28.34
N ALA A 409 9.24 -0.24 -27.49
CA ALA A 409 7.83 -0.10 -27.86
C ALA A 409 7.56 1.13 -28.75
N GLY A 410 8.51 2.06 -28.86
CA GLY A 410 8.42 3.25 -29.73
C GLY A 410 8.27 4.58 -29.00
N MET A 411 8.27 4.61 -27.66
CA MET A 411 8.02 5.83 -26.89
C MET A 411 9.10 6.90 -27.13
N SER A 412 8.70 8.17 -27.22
CA SER A 412 9.61 9.30 -27.32
C SER A 412 10.43 9.51 -26.03
N TRP A 413 11.59 10.17 -26.14
CA TRP A 413 12.52 10.30 -25.01
C TRP A 413 12.01 11.24 -23.91
N ASP A 414 11.35 12.32 -24.31
CA ASP A 414 10.77 13.32 -23.42
C ASP A 414 9.58 12.76 -22.63
N ILE A 415 8.66 12.07 -23.29
CA ILE A 415 7.51 11.42 -22.64
C ILE A 415 7.99 10.34 -21.67
N LEU A 416 8.95 9.52 -22.09
CA LEU A 416 9.54 8.48 -21.25
C LEU A 416 10.18 9.06 -19.99
N ALA A 417 10.94 10.16 -20.13
CA ALA A 417 11.58 10.82 -19.00
C ALA A 417 10.57 11.34 -17.97
N VAL A 418 9.49 12.00 -18.42
CA VAL A 418 8.44 12.52 -17.52
C VAL A 418 7.64 11.39 -16.87
N LEU A 419 7.28 10.36 -17.64
CA LEU A 419 6.52 9.21 -17.13
C LEU A 419 7.26 8.48 -16.02
N LEU A 420 8.51 8.06 -16.28
CA LEU A 420 9.30 7.29 -15.31
C LEU A 420 9.67 8.14 -14.10
N THR A 421 10.02 9.42 -14.30
CA THR A 421 10.32 10.32 -13.17
C THR A 421 9.10 10.51 -12.28
N THR A 422 7.94 10.81 -12.88
CA THR A 422 6.68 10.95 -12.14
C THR A 422 6.33 9.67 -11.40
N CYS A 423 6.42 8.51 -12.07
CA CYS A 423 6.11 7.22 -11.47
C CYS A 423 7.01 6.92 -10.26
N MET A 424 8.31 7.15 -10.38
CA MET A 424 9.26 6.93 -9.28
C MET A 424 9.03 7.89 -8.12
N LEU A 425 8.79 9.18 -8.40
CA LEU A 425 8.48 10.15 -7.34
C LEU A 425 7.18 9.77 -6.61
N LEU A 426 6.14 9.42 -7.35
CA LEU A 426 4.87 9.00 -6.76
C LEU A 426 5.04 7.76 -5.88
N TYR A 427 5.77 6.75 -6.35
CA TYR A 427 6.02 5.55 -5.55
C TYR A 427 6.81 5.89 -4.29
N ILE A 428 7.90 6.66 -4.39
CA ILE A 428 8.71 7.06 -3.22
C ILE A 428 7.85 7.82 -2.21
N GLY A 429 7.04 8.76 -2.69
CA GLY A 429 6.14 9.56 -1.88
C GLY A 429 5.11 8.70 -1.15
N VAL A 430 4.45 7.78 -1.86
CA VAL A 430 3.44 6.89 -1.26
C VAL A 430 4.09 6.02 -0.19
N THR A 431 5.22 5.40 -0.50
CA THR A 431 5.94 4.55 0.47
C THR A 431 6.37 5.33 1.69
N ARG A 432 6.88 6.56 1.51
CA ARG A 432 7.26 7.42 2.63
C ARG A 432 6.06 7.80 3.48
N VAL A 433 4.95 8.21 2.87
CA VAL A 433 3.72 8.54 3.60
C VAL A 433 3.19 7.34 4.37
N VAL A 434 3.15 6.14 3.75
CA VAL A 434 2.71 4.92 4.42
C VAL A 434 3.66 4.53 5.56
N ALA A 435 4.97 4.69 5.37
CA ALA A 435 5.98 4.46 6.41
C ALA A 435 5.85 5.45 7.59
N GLU A 436 5.56 6.71 7.33
CA GLU A 436 5.50 7.75 8.37
C GLU A 436 4.14 7.78 9.06
N ALA A 437 3.05 7.82 8.28
CA ALA A 437 1.70 7.99 8.77
C ALA A 437 0.96 6.67 9.03
N GLY A 438 1.38 5.54 8.44
CA GLY A 438 0.68 4.26 8.58
C GLY A 438 -0.74 4.26 7.99
N LEU A 439 -0.97 5.07 6.96
CA LEU A 439 -2.27 5.14 6.29
C LEU A 439 -2.48 3.87 5.47
N ILE A 440 -3.53 3.13 5.80
CA ILE A 440 -3.83 1.87 5.11
C ILE A 440 -4.47 2.10 3.75
N ASN A 441 -5.20 3.20 3.57
CA ASN A 441 -5.89 3.49 2.31
C ASN A 441 -5.36 4.81 1.78
N LEU A 442 -4.31 4.71 0.98
CA LEU A 442 -3.70 5.83 0.30
C LEU A 442 -3.60 5.47 -1.18
N ASP A 443 -4.28 6.27 -1.99
CA ASP A 443 -4.19 6.19 -3.44
C ASP A 443 -3.25 7.28 -3.97
N LEU A 444 -2.83 7.14 -5.22
CA LEU A 444 -2.10 8.16 -5.94
C LEU A 444 -3.02 9.39 -6.17
N PRO A 445 -2.54 10.62 -5.93
CA PRO A 445 -3.32 11.81 -6.28
C PRO A 445 -3.63 11.87 -7.79
N TYR A 446 -2.67 11.43 -8.60
CA TYR A 446 -2.80 11.23 -10.04
C TYR A 446 -1.99 9.99 -10.43
N ASN A 447 -2.45 9.23 -11.42
CA ASN A 447 -1.60 8.21 -12.02
C ASN A 447 -0.51 8.88 -12.86
N ALA A 448 0.69 8.28 -12.90
CA ALA A 448 1.84 8.88 -13.58
C ALA A 448 1.59 9.10 -15.09
N HIS A 449 0.89 8.18 -15.75
CA HIS A 449 0.56 8.27 -17.17
C HIS A 449 -0.41 9.42 -17.47
N ASP A 450 -1.47 9.58 -16.68
CA ASP A 450 -2.43 10.70 -16.79
C ASP A 450 -1.73 12.04 -16.61
N PHE A 451 -0.90 12.17 -15.56
CA PHE A 451 -0.14 13.40 -15.32
C PHE A 451 0.81 13.73 -16.48
N THR A 452 1.42 12.71 -17.11
CA THR A 452 2.31 12.90 -18.26
C THR A 452 1.53 13.47 -19.45
N VAL A 453 0.35 12.92 -19.77
CA VAL A 453 -0.52 13.46 -20.84
C VAL A 453 -0.92 14.89 -20.54
N PHE A 454 -1.41 15.16 -19.32
CA PHE A 454 -1.95 16.48 -18.99
C PHE A 454 -0.88 17.57 -18.88
N SER A 455 0.36 17.22 -18.53
CA SER A 455 1.48 18.16 -18.44
C SER A 455 1.91 18.71 -19.80
N TYR A 456 1.83 17.89 -20.85
CA TYR A 456 2.13 18.30 -22.23
C TYR A 456 0.89 18.78 -22.99
N GLY A 457 -0.29 18.30 -22.59
CA GLY A 457 -1.53 18.41 -23.34
C GLY A 457 -1.60 17.35 -24.44
N SER A 458 -2.72 16.63 -24.53
CA SER A 458 -2.88 15.50 -25.45
C SER A 458 -2.66 15.88 -26.92
N ALA A 459 -2.95 17.13 -27.30
CA ALA A 459 -2.75 17.65 -28.64
C ALA A 459 -1.26 17.73 -29.06
N ASN A 460 -0.35 17.86 -28.10
CA ASN A 460 1.09 18.00 -28.33
C ASN A 460 1.83 16.65 -28.25
N VAL A 461 1.13 15.56 -27.92
CA VAL A 461 1.69 14.22 -27.77
C VAL A 461 1.31 13.39 -29.00
N SER A 462 2.25 12.63 -29.56
CA SER A 462 1.96 11.81 -30.72
C SER A 462 0.93 10.72 -30.39
N LYS A 463 0.14 10.28 -31.37
CA LYS A 463 -0.84 9.18 -31.17
C LYS A 463 -0.16 7.89 -30.70
N LEU A 464 1.06 7.63 -31.16
CA LEU A 464 1.89 6.52 -30.71
C LEU A 464 2.19 6.66 -29.21
N ASP A 465 2.71 7.80 -28.77
CA ASP A 465 3.05 8.04 -27.36
C ASP A 465 1.81 7.99 -26.46
N LEU A 466 0.67 8.55 -26.90
CA LEU A 466 -0.61 8.43 -26.17
C LEU A 466 -1.03 6.96 -26.01
N THR A 467 -0.89 6.15 -27.07
CA THR A 467 -1.20 4.72 -27.03
C THR A 467 -0.28 3.98 -26.03
N LEU A 468 1.02 4.29 -26.03
CA LEU A 468 1.97 3.69 -25.09
C LEU A 468 1.78 4.19 -23.64
N LEU A 469 1.33 5.43 -23.44
CA LEU A 469 0.93 5.95 -22.13
C LEU A 469 -0.32 5.23 -21.59
N THR A 470 -1.29 4.93 -22.44
CA THR A 470 -2.44 4.08 -22.08
C THR A 470 -2.00 2.68 -21.69
N LEU A 471 -1.05 2.08 -22.42
CA LEU A 471 -0.45 0.79 -22.04
C LEU A 471 0.29 0.84 -20.69
N SER A 472 0.86 1.99 -20.35
CA SER A 472 1.58 2.18 -19.09
C SER A 472 0.66 2.13 -17.86
N GLN A 473 -0.66 2.12 -18.03
CA GLN A 473 -1.63 1.83 -16.96
C GLN A 473 -1.38 0.50 -16.25
N THR A 474 -0.77 -0.47 -16.95
CA THR A 474 -0.35 -1.75 -16.39
C THR A 474 0.51 -1.61 -15.13
N PHE A 475 1.29 -0.53 -14.99
CA PHE A 475 2.10 -0.28 -13.79
C PHE A 475 1.83 1.08 -13.14
N CYS A 476 1.51 2.13 -13.91
CA CYS A 476 1.32 3.49 -13.36
C CYS A 476 0.12 3.63 -12.42
N ARG A 477 -0.79 2.64 -12.38
CA ARG A 477 -1.92 2.60 -11.44
C ARG A 477 -1.61 1.81 -10.15
N ASN A 478 -0.40 1.27 -10.00
CA ASN A 478 -0.06 0.48 -8.82
C ASN A 478 0.31 1.38 -7.62
N TRP A 479 -0.68 1.74 -6.80
CA TRP A 479 -0.45 2.47 -5.55
C TRP A 479 0.30 1.63 -4.49
N ARG A 480 0.30 0.29 -4.59
CA ARG A 480 0.96 -0.62 -3.65
C ARG A 480 2.46 -0.84 -3.92
N THR A 481 3.03 -0.15 -4.92
CA THR A 481 4.48 0.03 -5.15
C THR A 481 5.32 -1.25 -5.38
N LEU A 482 4.71 -2.36 -5.85
CA LEU A 482 5.38 -3.64 -6.17
C LEU A 482 6.52 -4.05 -5.22
N GLY A 483 6.21 -4.13 -3.92
CA GLY A 483 7.14 -4.61 -2.89
C GLY A 483 8.01 -3.54 -2.23
N MET A 484 7.97 -2.28 -2.69
CA MET A 484 8.66 -1.16 -2.04
C MET A 484 8.17 -0.94 -0.61
N ASN A 485 6.85 -0.85 -0.42
CA ASN A 485 6.21 -0.74 0.90
C ASN A 485 6.61 -1.89 1.83
N ALA A 486 6.51 -3.13 1.36
CA ALA A 486 6.87 -4.30 2.15
C ALA A 486 8.34 -4.27 2.58
N MET A 487 9.25 -3.91 1.66
CA MET A 487 10.68 -3.78 1.95
C MET A 487 10.97 -2.66 2.95
N ALA A 488 10.30 -1.51 2.85
CA ALA A 488 10.46 -0.40 3.79
C ALA A 488 10.09 -0.81 5.22
N HIS A 489 8.95 -1.48 5.39
CA HIS A 489 8.48 -1.97 6.69
C HIS A 489 9.35 -3.10 7.24
N LEU A 490 9.81 -4.00 6.39
CA LEU A 490 10.75 -5.07 6.75
C LEU A 490 12.08 -4.51 7.24
N ALA A 491 12.54 -3.43 6.61
CA ALA A 491 13.77 -2.75 6.98
C ALA A 491 13.70 -2.13 8.37
N ARG A 492 12.52 -1.64 8.78
CA ARG A 492 12.27 -1.17 10.15
C ARG A 492 12.29 -2.32 11.16
N VAL A 493 11.69 -3.46 10.83
CA VAL A 493 11.67 -4.65 11.72
C VAL A 493 13.09 -5.18 11.97
N GLY A 494 13.92 -5.20 10.93
CA GLY A 494 15.32 -5.59 11.05
C GLY A 494 16.14 -4.69 12.00
N ASP A 495 15.75 -3.42 12.14
CA ASP A 495 16.39 -2.47 13.07
C ASP A 495 15.95 -2.72 14.52
N GLU A 496 14.67 -3.04 14.76
CA GLU A 496 14.13 -3.25 16.12
C GLU A 496 14.51 -4.60 16.74
N ILE A 497 14.53 -5.69 15.96
CA ILE A 497 14.79 -7.07 16.47
C ILE A 497 16.21 -7.56 16.14
N GLY A 498 16.92 -6.86 15.26
CA GLY A 498 18.28 -7.20 14.85
C GLY A 498 18.36 -7.75 13.43
N VAL A 499 19.50 -7.42 12.80
CA VAL A 499 19.94 -7.60 11.40
C VAL A 499 18.94 -8.28 10.46
N ALA A 500 18.39 -7.48 9.55
CA ALA A 500 17.82 -7.96 8.29
C ALA A 500 18.91 -8.64 7.45
N ARG A 501 18.82 -9.96 7.26
CA ARG A 501 19.88 -10.74 6.62
C ARG A 501 20.01 -10.46 5.12
N LYS A 502 21.24 -10.64 4.62
CA LYS A 502 21.53 -10.97 3.23
C LYS A 502 20.73 -12.20 2.79
N GLY A 503 19.86 -12.05 1.79
CA GLY A 503 19.06 -13.13 1.23
C GLY A 503 17.53 -12.96 1.31
N MET A 504 17.02 -11.92 1.96
CA MET A 504 15.57 -11.67 1.98
C MET A 504 15.03 -11.23 0.61
N LEU A 505 15.83 -10.47 -0.15
CA LEU A 505 15.47 -10.01 -1.50
C LEU A 505 15.03 -11.15 -2.44
N PRO A 506 15.83 -12.21 -2.67
CA PRO A 506 15.40 -13.30 -3.56
C PRO A 506 14.13 -14.02 -3.06
N VAL A 507 13.91 -14.09 -1.73
CA VAL A 507 12.69 -14.68 -1.17
C VAL A 507 11.47 -13.81 -1.50
N MET A 508 11.59 -12.48 -1.34
CA MET A 508 10.53 -11.53 -1.70
C MET A 508 10.24 -11.53 -3.20
N ILE A 509 11.28 -11.58 -4.05
CA ILE A 509 11.14 -11.70 -5.50
C ILE A 509 10.43 -13.01 -5.86
N LEU A 510 10.80 -14.13 -5.22
CA LEU A 510 10.15 -15.42 -5.44
C LEU A 510 8.69 -15.40 -5.00
N ALA A 511 8.36 -14.73 -3.89
CA ALA A 511 6.99 -14.56 -3.43
C ALA A 511 6.15 -13.72 -4.41
N LEU A 512 6.73 -12.63 -4.96
CA LEU A 512 6.10 -11.85 -6.04
C LEU A 512 5.91 -12.70 -7.30
N ALA A 513 6.92 -13.45 -7.72
CA ALA A 513 6.82 -14.30 -8.91
C ALA A 513 5.73 -15.37 -8.74
N ALA A 514 5.70 -16.05 -7.59
CA ALA A 514 4.69 -17.06 -7.28
C ALA A 514 3.27 -16.46 -7.27
N ALA A 515 3.08 -15.30 -6.62
CA ALA A 515 1.80 -14.62 -6.57
C ALA A 515 1.35 -14.10 -7.94
N GLY A 516 2.28 -13.53 -8.72
CA GLY A 516 2.01 -13.01 -10.07
C GLY A 516 1.61 -14.11 -11.04
N VAL A 517 2.41 -15.18 -11.12
CA VAL A 517 2.12 -16.33 -12.00
C VAL A 517 0.79 -16.98 -11.60
N THR A 518 0.57 -17.22 -10.31
CA THR A 518 -0.68 -17.83 -9.83
C THR A 518 -1.88 -16.95 -10.17
N SER A 519 -1.79 -15.64 -9.92
CA SER A 519 -2.88 -14.71 -10.18
C SER A 519 -3.21 -14.64 -11.66
N VAL A 520 -2.19 -14.49 -12.53
CA VAL A 520 -2.38 -14.45 -13.98
C VAL A 520 -2.97 -15.74 -14.52
N VAL A 521 -2.38 -16.90 -14.18
CA VAL A 521 -2.85 -18.21 -14.66
C VAL A 521 -4.28 -18.47 -14.21
N TYR A 522 -4.61 -18.14 -12.96
CA TYR A 522 -5.95 -18.36 -12.44
C TYR A 522 -6.97 -17.37 -13.00
N THR A 523 -6.62 -16.10 -13.22
CA THR A 523 -7.48 -15.14 -13.93
C THR A 523 -7.74 -15.59 -15.37
N LEU A 524 -6.73 -16.09 -16.09
CA LEU A 524 -6.90 -16.65 -17.43
C LEU A 524 -7.81 -17.88 -17.41
N TYR A 525 -7.57 -18.80 -16.47
CA TYR A 525 -8.43 -19.96 -16.27
C TYR A 525 -9.89 -19.55 -16.07
N LEU A 526 -10.17 -18.60 -15.18
CA LEU A 526 -11.52 -18.12 -14.92
C LEU A 526 -12.14 -17.43 -16.13
N GLY A 527 -11.38 -16.62 -16.88
CA GLY A 527 -11.93 -15.93 -18.05
C GLY A 527 -12.32 -16.87 -19.19
N TYR A 528 -11.60 -17.97 -19.36
CA TYR A 528 -11.98 -18.97 -20.37
C TYR A 528 -13.11 -19.91 -19.93
N HIS A 529 -13.49 -19.94 -18.65
CA HIS A 529 -14.59 -20.77 -18.18
C HIS A 529 -15.90 -19.96 -18.13
N SER A 530 -16.98 -20.54 -18.63
CA SER A 530 -18.31 -19.90 -18.64
C SER A 530 -18.70 -19.42 -17.23
N PRO A 531 -19.13 -18.16 -17.05
CA PRO A 531 -19.59 -17.19 -18.06
C PRO A 531 -18.51 -16.31 -18.73
N GLY A 532 -17.24 -16.47 -18.37
CA GLY A 532 -16.09 -15.77 -18.93
C GLY A 532 -15.75 -14.42 -18.28
N ALA A 533 -14.70 -13.76 -18.79
CA ALA A 533 -14.18 -12.52 -18.17
C ALA A 533 -15.09 -11.29 -18.31
N ASP A 534 -16.15 -11.32 -19.14
CA ASP A 534 -17.11 -10.21 -19.19
C ASP A 534 -17.89 -10.01 -17.89
N GLN A 535 -17.99 -11.04 -17.06
CA GLN A 535 -18.57 -10.93 -15.72
C GLN A 535 -17.57 -10.36 -14.69
N PHE A 536 -16.30 -10.17 -15.06
CA PHE A 536 -15.33 -9.60 -14.13
C PHE A 536 -15.66 -8.13 -13.89
N THR A 537 -16.08 -7.82 -12.67
CA THR A 537 -16.40 -6.47 -12.24
C THR A 537 -15.16 -5.72 -11.72
N GLY A 538 -15.30 -4.41 -11.48
CA GLY A 538 -14.21 -3.59 -10.93
C GLY A 538 -13.15 -3.21 -11.97
N GLU A 539 -11.89 -3.53 -11.69
CA GLU A 539 -10.75 -3.01 -12.47
C GLU A 539 -10.65 -3.51 -13.92
N PHE A 540 -11.29 -4.64 -14.26
CA PHE A 540 -11.46 -5.03 -15.66
C PHE A 540 -12.26 -3.98 -16.45
N GLY A 541 -13.30 -3.41 -15.84
CA GLY A 541 -14.05 -2.29 -16.41
C GLY A 541 -13.22 -1.01 -16.52
N ASN A 542 -12.35 -0.74 -15.54
CA ASN A 542 -11.47 0.44 -15.59
C ASN A 542 -10.41 0.33 -16.70
N ALA A 543 -9.93 -0.88 -17.02
CA ALA A 543 -9.08 -1.09 -18.19
C ALA A 543 -9.80 -0.67 -19.49
N ARG A 544 -11.08 -1.02 -19.65
CA ARG A 544 -11.92 -0.53 -20.76
C ARG A 544 -12.04 0.99 -20.77
N THR A 545 -12.29 1.61 -19.63
CA THR A 545 -12.33 3.08 -19.51
C THR A 545 -11.01 3.71 -19.94
N GLY A 546 -9.87 3.13 -19.58
CA GLY A 546 -8.54 3.62 -19.99
C GLY A 546 -8.37 3.71 -21.51
N TRP A 547 -8.83 2.71 -22.25
CA TRP A 547 -8.80 2.72 -23.73
C TRP A 547 -9.84 3.66 -24.34
N SER A 548 -11.01 3.80 -23.73
CA SER A 548 -11.98 4.84 -24.11
C SER A 548 -11.40 6.25 -23.92
N THR A 549 -10.67 6.47 -22.83
CA THR A 549 -9.99 7.75 -22.53
C THR A 549 -8.92 8.06 -23.58
N LEU A 550 -8.21 7.07 -24.11
CA LEU A 550 -7.29 7.28 -25.24
C LEU A 550 -8.02 7.86 -26.47
N ALA A 551 -9.18 7.32 -26.82
CA ALA A 551 -9.99 7.86 -27.90
C ALA A 551 -10.41 9.31 -27.62
N THR A 552 -10.73 9.64 -26.37
CA THR A 552 -10.98 11.02 -25.94
C THR A 552 -9.75 11.90 -26.10
N TRP A 553 -8.55 11.45 -25.69
CA TRP A 553 -7.30 12.21 -25.84
C TRP A 553 -6.93 12.50 -27.29
N ILE A 554 -7.22 11.55 -28.19
CA ILE A 554 -6.95 11.69 -29.63
C ILE A 554 -7.94 12.65 -30.30
N ASN A 555 -9.23 12.57 -29.94
CA ASN A 555 -10.28 13.34 -30.60
C ASN A 555 -10.52 14.71 -29.96
N ASN A 556 -10.34 14.81 -28.64
CA ASN A 556 -10.56 16.02 -27.85
C ASN A 556 -9.24 16.46 -27.23
N GLN A 557 -8.92 17.74 -27.38
CA GLN A 557 -7.73 18.30 -26.73
C GLN A 557 -7.97 18.34 -25.21
N THR A 558 -7.20 17.54 -24.47
CA THR A 558 -7.20 17.53 -23.00
C THR A 558 -5.84 17.99 -22.51
N GLN A 559 -5.81 19.10 -21.77
CA GLN A 559 -4.60 19.66 -21.17
C GLN A 559 -4.97 20.30 -19.84
N LEU A 560 -3.99 20.45 -18.94
CA LEU A 560 -4.16 21.31 -17.78
C LEU A 560 -4.45 22.74 -18.26
N THR A 561 -5.52 23.32 -17.75
CA THR A 561 -5.87 24.72 -17.92
C THR A 561 -5.07 25.59 -16.94
N GLY A 562 -5.14 26.92 -17.10
CA GLY A 562 -4.50 27.85 -16.18
C GLY A 562 -4.92 27.65 -14.71
N GLY A 563 -6.17 27.21 -14.48
CA GLY A 563 -6.67 26.88 -13.14
C GLY A 563 -5.93 25.70 -12.51
N GLU A 564 -5.72 24.61 -13.24
CA GLU A 564 -5.06 23.43 -12.67
C GLU A 564 -3.55 23.66 -12.49
N TYR A 565 -2.88 24.38 -13.40
CA TYR A 565 -1.47 24.78 -13.21
C TYR A 565 -1.28 25.70 -12.01
N THR A 566 -2.15 26.72 -11.85
CA THR A 566 -2.10 27.60 -10.66
C THR A 566 -2.39 26.81 -9.40
N GLY A 567 -3.32 25.85 -9.46
CA GLY A 567 -3.54 24.86 -8.40
C GLY A 567 -2.26 24.10 -8.04
N LEU A 568 -1.62 23.45 -9.01
CA LEU A 568 -0.38 22.70 -8.80
C LEU A 568 0.71 23.55 -8.13
N LEU A 569 0.97 24.76 -8.64
CA LEU A 569 2.00 25.66 -8.11
C LEU A 569 1.65 26.18 -6.71
N ALA A 570 0.38 26.54 -6.47
CA ALA A 570 -0.09 26.90 -5.14
C ALA A 570 0.09 25.73 -4.15
N GLY A 571 -0.19 24.51 -4.61
CA GLY A 571 0.05 23.27 -3.88
C GLY A 571 1.49 23.08 -3.45
N VAL A 572 2.43 23.30 -4.36
CA VAL A 572 3.88 23.26 -4.09
C VAL A 572 4.26 24.33 -3.06
N LEU A 573 3.80 25.58 -3.25
CA LEU A 573 4.10 26.69 -2.34
C LEU A 573 3.56 26.44 -0.93
N ILE A 574 2.30 26.02 -0.80
CA ILE A 574 1.67 25.70 0.48
C ILE A 574 2.42 24.53 1.14
N GLY A 575 2.74 23.48 0.39
CA GLY A 575 3.52 22.35 0.88
C GLY A 575 4.89 22.78 1.42
N TRP A 576 5.59 23.65 0.70
CA TRP A 576 6.89 24.18 1.13
C TRP A 576 6.78 25.02 2.39
N LEU A 577 5.79 25.91 2.47
CA LEU A 577 5.53 26.72 3.68
C LEU A 577 5.20 25.84 4.88
N LEU A 578 4.39 24.79 4.71
CA LEU A 578 4.08 23.83 5.77
C LEU A 578 5.33 23.10 6.27
N ILE A 579 6.21 22.68 5.36
CA ILE A 579 7.49 22.04 5.70
C ILE A 579 8.38 23.01 6.50
N LEU A 580 8.48 24.28 6.06
CA LEU A 580 9.24 25.29 6.79
C LEU A 580 8.69 25.51 8.19
N CYS A 581 7.37 25.66 8.34
CA CYS A 581 6.74 25.84 9.64
C CYS A 581 6.95 24.62 10.54
N TYR A 582 6.79 23.41 9.99
CA TYR A 582 6.96 22.15 10.72
C TYR A 582 8.39 21.98 11.26
N HIS A 583 9.41 22.37 10.50
CA HIS A 583 10.81 22.28 10.95
C HIS A 583 11.28 23.49 11.78
N SER A 584 10.62 24.64 11.68
CA SER A 584 11.03 25.87 12.37
C SER A 584 10.32 26.06 13.72
N PHE A 585 9.09 25.56 13.88
CA PHE A 585 8.27 25.76 15.07
C PHE A 585 7.91 24.43 15.74
N SER A 586 8.45 24.20 16.93
CA SER A 586 8.20 22.95 17.69
C SER A 586 6.74 22.77 18.17
N TRP A 587 5.96 23.86 18.22
CA TRP A 587 4.55 23.85 18.64
C TRP A 587 3.58 23.70 17.46
N TRP A 588 4.07 23.69 16.22
CA TRP A 588 3.22 23.69 15.03
C TRP A 588 2.48 22.36 14.85
N PRO A 589 1.14 22.36 14.81
CA PRO A 589 0.35 21.12 14.82
C PRO A 589 0.09 20.54 13.43
N LEU A 590 0.30 21.33 12.36
CA LEU A 590 -0.04 20.92 10.99
C LEU A 590 1.13 20.22 10.31
N HIS A 591 0.88 18.98 9.91
CA HIS A 591 1.84 18.10 9.26
C HIS A 591 1.72 18.19 7.73
N PRO A 592 2.83 18.33 6.98
CA PRO A 592 2.81 18.41 5.51
C PRO A 592 2.13 17.23 4.81
N ILE A 593 2.21 16.02 5.38
CA ILE A 593 1.51 14.82 4.86
C ILE A 593 0.02 15.07 4.71
N GLY A 594 -0.63 15.75 5.68
CA GLY A 594 -2.06 15.99 5.62
C GLY A 594 -2.47 16.76 4.36
N TRP A 595 -1.66 17.76 3.98
CA TRP A 595 -1.87 18.52 2.74
C TRP A 595 -1.59 17.68 1.49
N ALA A 596 -0.58 16.82 1.51
CA ALA A 596 -0.23 15.98 0.37
C ALA A 596 -1.31 14.94 0.00
N VAL A 597 -2.09 14.45 0.98
CA VAL A 597 -2.99 13.30 0.77
C VAL A 597 -4.48 13.60 0.91
N ALA A 598 -4.86 14.78 1.40
CA ALA A 598 -6.22 15.07 1.84
C ALA A 598 -7.31 14.80 0.79
N GLN A 599 -7.04 14.99 -0.51
CA GLN A 599 -8.02 14.78 -1.60
C GLN A 599 -7.76 13.54 -2.45
N THR A 600 -6.89 12.63 -1.99
CA THR A 600 -6.77 11.31 -2.63
C THR A 600 -8.05 10.51 -2.43
N TRP A 601 -8.43 9.70 -3.43
CA TRP A 601 -9.65 8.91 -3.39
C TRP A 601 -9.76 8.07 -2.11
N GLY A 602 -8.66 7.39 -1.73
CA GLY A 602 -8.59 6.59 -0.51
C GLY A 602 -8.94 7.40 0.76
N ILE A 603 -8.41 8.61 0.92
CA ILE A 603 -8.68 9.45 2.09
C ILE A 603 -10.12 9.93 2.12
N THR A 604 -10.70 10.33 0.98
CA THR A 604 -12.11 10.75 0.92
C THR A 604 -13.08 9.66 1.41
N MET A 605 -12.68 8.39 1.33
CA MET A 605 -13.47 7.25 1.79
C MET A 605 -13.28 6.91 3.27
N ILE A 606 -12.19 7.34 3.90
CA ILE A 606 -11.84 6.96 5.29
C ILE A 606 -11.71 8.14 6.25
N VAL A 607 -11.87 9.38 5.78
CA VAL A 607 -11.65 10.60 6.58
C VAL A 607 -12.48 10.63 7.86
N THR A 608 -13.72 10.15 7.83
CA THR A 608 -14.58 10.06 9.03
C THR A 608 -13.96 9.15 10.09
N SER A 609 -13.36 8.03 9.67
CA SER A 609 -12.69 7.10 10.58
C SER A 609 -11.40 7.67 11.13
N ILE A 610 -10.65 8.43 10.32
CA ILE A 610 -9.47 9.21 10.76
C ILE A 610 -9.87 10.25 11.80
N PHE A 611 -10.99 10.95 11.60
CA PHE A 611 -11.52 11.92 12.57
C PHE A 611 -11.92 11.24 13.89
N ILE A 612 -12.63 10.10 13.83
CA ILE A 612 -13.05 9.35 15.03
C ILE A 612 -11.83 8.90 15.84
N VAL A 613 -10.82 8.30 15.20
CA VAL A 613 -9.63 7.83 15.92
C VAL A 613 -8.77 8.99 16.44
N TRP A 614 -8.69 10.10 15.70
CA TRP A 614 -8.07 11.33 16.21
C TRP A 614 -8.76 11.80 17.49
N LEU A 615 -10.09 11.87 17.49
CA LEU A 615 -10.87 12.31 18.64
C LEU A 615 -10.66 11.38 19.84
N ILE A 616 -10.76 10.07 19.65
CA ILE A 616 -10.52 9.08 20.71
C ILE A 616 -9.10 9.24 21.26
N LYS A 617 -8.09 9.33 20.39
CA LYS A 617 -6.69 9.43 20.80
C LYS A 617 -6.39 10.75 21.51
N ALA A 618 -6.96 11.86 21.05
CA ALA A 618 -6.84 13.16 21.70
C ALA A 618 -7.39 13.10 23.13
N ILE A 619 -8.58 12.51 23.33
CA ILE A 619 -9.20 12.32 24.64
C ILE A 619 -8.33 11.43 25.55
N LEU A 620 -7.87 10.28 25.05
CA LEU A 620 -7.03 9.36 25.85
C LEU A 620 -5.73 10.03 26.30
N LEU A 621 -5.10 10.80 25.42
CA LEU A 621 -3.86 11.51 25.72
C LEU A 621 -4.10 12.71 26.65
N SER A 622 -5.21 13.44 26.51
CA SER A 622 -5.51 14.60 27.35
C SER A 622 -5.87 14.23 28.78
N PHE A 623 -6.66 13.16 28.98
CA PHE A 623 -7.11 12.75 30.32
C PHE A 623 -6.16 11.78 31.03
N GLY A 624 -5.56 10.84 30.29
CA GLY A 624 -4.81 9.73 30.89
C GLY A 624 -3.35 9.62 30.43
N GLY A 625 -2.89 10.54 29.60
CA GLY A 625 -1.54 10.56 29.05
C GLY A 625 -1.15 9.29 28.32
N THR A 626 0.15 9.01 28.27
CA THR A 626 0.71 7.85 27.57
C THR A 626 0.35 6.51 28.21
N SER A 627 0.04 6.49 29.51
CA SER A 627 -0.36 5.29 30.25
C SER A 627 -1.71 4.75 29.77
N MET A 628 -2.71 5.64 29.66
CA MET A 628 -4.04 5.26 29.17
C MET A 628 -4.01 4.86 27.70
N TYR A 629 -3.21 5.56 26.89
CA TYR A 629 -2.95 5.17 25.50
C TYR A 629 -2.43 3.72 25.39
N ARG A 630 -1.39 3.36 26.17
CA ARG A 630 -0.84 2.00 26.19
C ARG A 630 -1.85 0.95 26.66
N LYS A 631 -2.65 1.28 27.68
CA LYS A 631 -3.70 0.39 28.19
C LYS A 631 -4.81 0.15 27.16
N ALA A 632 -5.08 1.10 26.26
CA ALA A 632 -6.08 0.97 25.21
C ALA A 632 -5.59 0.17 23.98
N GLN A 633 -4.28 0.05 23.74
CA GLN A 633 -3.73 -0.65 22.56
C GLN A 633 -4.29 -2.07 22.34
N PRO A 634 -4.44 -2.94 23.35
CA PRO A 634 -4.98 -4.28 23.16
C PRO A 634 -6.39 -4.28 22.55
N PHE A 635 -7.24 -3.31 22.90
CA PHE A 635 -8.58 -3.17 22.31
C PHE A 635 -8.52 -2.96 20.80
N PHE A 636 -7.68 -2.04 20.32
CA PHE A 636 -7.56 -1.76 18.89
C PHE A 636 -6.92 -2.92 18.12
N ILE A 637 -5.95 -3.63 18.72
CA ILE A 637 -5.41 -4.86 18.10
C ILE A 637 -6.48 -5.95 18.05
N GLY A 638 -7.27 -6.12 19.11
CA GLY A 638 -8.42 -7.02 19.12
C GLY A 638 -9.46 -6.66 18.06
N LEU A 639 -9.76 -5.36 17.91
CA LEU A 639 -10.65 -4.82 16.88
C LEU A 639 -10.18 -5.18 15.46
N LEU A 640 -8.88 -5.09 15.20
CA LEU A 640 -8.32 -5.50 13.91
C LEU A 640 -8.42 -7.02 13.69
N VAL A 641 -8.05 -7.82 14.69
CA VAL A 641 -8.09 -9.29 14.59
C VAL A 641 -9.53 -9.77 14.38
N GLY A 642 -10.49 -9.25 15.15
CA GLY A 642 -11.90 -9.60 15.01
C GLY A 642 -12.45 -9.22 13.63
N TYR A 643 -12.06 -8.07 13.10
CA TYR A 643 -12.41 -7.66 11.73
C TYR A 643 -11.86 -8.64 10.68
N VAL A 644 -10.56 -8.96 10.73
CA VAL A 644 -9.89 -9.85 9.76
C VAL A 644 -10.51 -11.26 9.77
N PHE A 645 -10.75 -11.84 10.95
CA PHE A 645 -11.42 -13.13 11.05
C PHE A 645 -12.89 -13.07 10.62
N GLY A 646 -13.59 -11.96 10.89
CA GLY A 646 -14.96 -11.75 10.45
C GLY A 646 -15.08 -11.69 8.92
N VAL A 647 -14.17 -10.98 8.25
CA VAL A 647 -14.13 -10.92 6.78
C VAL A 647 -13.87 -12.31 6.18
N ALA A 648 -12.94 -13.08 6.76
CA ALA A 648 -12.69 -14.45 6.31
C ALA A 648 -13.89 -15.38 6.52
N LEU A 649 -14.61 -15.23 7.63
CA LEU A 649 -15.85 -15.96 7.90
C LEU A 649 -16.95 -15.58 6.89
N SER A 650 -17.16 -14.29 6.65
CA SER A 650 -18.10 -13.79 5.65
C SER A 650 -17.80 -14.35 4.25
N TYR A 651 -16.53 -14.36 3.83
CA TYR A 651 -16.13 -15.00 2.59
C TYR A 651 -16.46 -16.50 2.56
N GLY A 652 -16.19 -17.23 3.66
CA GLY A 652 -16.54 -18.65 3.77
C GLY A 652 -18.04 -18.88 3.64
N VAL A 653 -18.85 -17.99 4.20
CA VAL A 653 -20.32 -18.02 4.05
C VAL A 653 -20.74 -17.77 2.61
N ASP A 654 -20.18 -16.73 1.96
CA ASP A 654 -20.51 -16.40 0.58
C ASP A 654 -20.19 -17.56 -0.38
N VAL A 655 -19.03 -18.21 -0.22
CA VAL A 655 -18.65 -19.32 -1.10
C VAL A 655 -19.58 -20.54 -0.95
N ILE A 656 -20.06 -20.81 0.26
CA ILE A 656 -20.88 -22.01 0.53
C ILE A 656 -22.36 -21.77 0.21
N TRP A 657 -22.92 -20.61 0.61
CA TRP A 657 -24.36 -20.35 0.53
C TRP A 657 -24.76 -19.35 -0.55
N PHE A 658 -23.85 -18.48 -1.01
CA PHE A 658 -24.13 -17.44 -2.00
C PHE A 658 -23.12 -17.45 -3.17
N PRO A 659 -22.90 -18.61 -3.83
CA PRO A 659 -21.95 -18.69 -4.92
C PRO A 659 -22.38 -17.77 -6.06
N ASN A 660 -21.51 -16.83 -6.46
CA ASN A 660 -21.73 -15.77 -7.46
C ASN A 660 -22.56 -14.55 -7.01
N SER A 661 -22.99 -14.49 -5.75
CA SER A 661 -23.73 -13.35 -5.20
C SER A 661 -23.24 -13.00 -3.80
N GLY A 662 -21.93 -12.96 -3.62
CA GLY A 662 -21.32 -12.68 -2.33
C GLY A 662 -21.56 -11.25 -1.87
N HIS A 663 -21.30 -11.03 -0.59
CA HIS A 663 -21.57 -9.79 0.10
C HIS A 663 -20.26 -9.09 0.42
N VAL A 664 -20.13 -7.84 -0.04
CA VAL A 664 -18.91 -7.07 0.16
C VAL A 664 -18.86 -6.55 1.61
N VAL A 665 -17.89 -7.02 2.40
CA VAL A 665 -17.67 -6.56 3.79
C VAL A 665 -16.46 -5.63 3.89
N GLU A 666 -15.35 -5.98 3.23
CA GLU A 666 -14.19 -5.10 3.04
C GLU A 666 -14.33 -4.43 1.67
N THR A 667 -14.48 -3.09 1.63
CA THR A 667 -14.60 -2.34 0.36
C THR A 667 -13.43 -1.38 0.12
N TRP A 668 -12.30 -1.51 0.83
CA TRP A 668 -11.24 -0.51 0.87
C TRP A 668 -9.91 -1.05 1.39
#